data_AF-A0A952RN91-F1
#
_entry.id   AF-A0A952RN91-F1
#
_cell.length_a   1.000
_cell.length_b   1.000
_cell.length_c   1.000
_cell.angle_alpha   90.00
_cell.angle_beta   90.00
_cell.angle_gamma   90.00
#
_symmetry.space_group_name_H-M   'P 1'
#
loop_
_entity.id
_entity.type
_entity.pdbx_description
1 polymer ?
#
loop_
_entity_poly.entity_id
_entity_poly.type
_entity_poly.pdbx_seq_one_letter_code
_entity_poly.pdbx_strand_id
1 'polypeptide(L)'
;MMILSRIWYVILALLLAAAYYVVALAVGQYNRRNQAAMEETLKADSQVVSWAMQVDARRRLDLLLLAATDQNIGKALKGANGKDTVAASAKEEGQKALQGFAEKLPAEYKADVLFLVDREGRLVSQIGYDAVNGSPQFELGGYPAVFDALHGFLRDDTWVWGGKIARVVTRPVEDEAGQPPLGAVVAMRWVDNSYAKEVGKRTRTNLAFFALGMRVASAANTEGFDDASLEALGADLKSVAEDKGFRESGRTDVRPLAEEKGGVLYVRIPGDSWELGAGFAVARPKVAISSPTGFLTGADDTDKKNVKLWLVGVILAGAALFGILFSYLEHSMPMKALAREADSLKTGKTDALQLPKVRGAYRAIASDINAGIQRVIEKGGGAGRKPADLESILGPVPAQPNMSAFSFPLNDASAPPHVPTVPGGPSSTGSHAGAAPSPPGAGGTAGRPPFPGQAPPAPGSRPAATGNAAPAGGTPFPAPDRTMAMTGGGANVQSAFGGAPAATGGVPSATVAASPAANKMPPPPFPGGTGANKKPAKDDSEDPTMVAPPGDALASASGAHPPAAGASADPTAEWQKVYEDFIRTKKECGEPTDGLTFEKFQGTLKKNRDALMQRHGCKRVKFSVYVKEGRASLKATPVRD
;
A
#
# COMPACT_ATOMS: atom_id res chain seq x y z
N MET A 1 14.45 26.98 45.44
CA MET A 1 14.61 26.45 44.08
C MET A 1 13.41 26.87 43.25
N MET A 2 13.53 26.98 41.93
CA MET A 2 12.37 27.02 41.03
C MET A 2 11.93 25.58 40.76
N ILE A 3 10.73 25.23 41.20
CA ILE A 3 10.18 23.87 41.16
C ILE A 3 9.05 23.83 40.14
N LEU A 4 8.10 24.78 40.17
CA LEU A 4 6.99 24.84 39.21
C LEU A 4 7.50 25.09 37.79
N SER A 5 8.44 26.02 37.58
CA SER A 5 9.01 26.25 36.25
C SER A 5 9.80 25.04 35.73
N ARG A 6 10.52 24.31 36.61
CA ARG A 6 11.24 23.08 36.21
C ARG A 6 10.29 21.94 35.87
N ILE A 7 9.24 21.73 36.67
CA ILE A 7 8.18 20.77 36.38
C ILE A 7 7.49 21.12 35.06
N TRP A 8 7.23 22.41 34.79
CA TRP A 8 6.65 22.86 33.53
C TRP A 8 7.53 22.53 32.31
N TYR A 9 8.85 22.74 32.39
CA TYR A 9 9.77 22.33 31.32
C TYR A 9 9.80 20.80 31.11
N VAL A 10 9.69 20.01 32.19
CA VAL A 10 9.56 18.54 32.07
C VAL A 10 8.23 18.14 31.42
N ILE A 11 7.12 18.79 31.75
CA ILE A 11 5.82 18.57 31.11
C ILE A 11 5.89 18.91 29.61
N LEU A 12 6.49 20.05 29.23
CA LEU A 12 6.68 20.42 27.83
C LEU A 12 7.57 19.42 27.07
N ALA A 13 8.64 18.92 27.70
CA ALA A 13 9.50 17.90 27.10
C ALA A 13 8.76 16.56 26.90
N LEU A 14 7.94 16.14 27.86
CA LEU A 14 7.10 14.93 27.75
C LEU A 14 6.03 15.09 26.65
N LEU A 15 5.39 16.26 26.54
CA LEU A 15 4.42 16.54 25.48
C LEU A 15 5.07 16.56 24.09
N LEU A 16 6.28 17.11 23.96
CA LEU A 16 7.04 17.11 22.71
C LEU A 16 7.46 15.67 22.32
N ALA A 17 7.94 14.88 23.26
CA ALA A 17 8.27 13.48 23.04
C ALA A 17 7.04 12.65 22.62
N ALA A 18 5.89 12.87 23.26
CA ALA A 18 4.62 12.23 22.90
C ALA A 18 4.15 12.64 21.50
N ALA A 19 4.25 13.93 21.14
CA ALA A 19 3.92 14.41 19.80
C ALA A 19 4.81 13.79 18.72
N TYR A 20 6.13 13.71 18.95
CA TYR A 20 7.06 13.04 18.04
C TYR A 20 6.72 11.56 17.88
N TYR A 21 6.42 10.85 18.97
CA TYR A 21 6.01 9.45 18.94
C TYR A 21 4.73 9.21 18.14
N VAL A 22 3.72 10.09 18.28
CA VAL A 22 2.48 10.02 17.49
C VAL A 22 2.76 10.21 15.99
N VAL A 23 3.61 11.17 15.59
CA VAL A 23 3.97 11.37 14.17
C VAL A 23 4.77 10.18 13.63
N ALA A 24 5.70 9.62 14.41
CA ALA A 24 6.45 8.43 14.02
C ALA A 24 5.54 7.20 13.81
N LEU A 25 4.55 6.99 14.69
CA LEU A 25 3.53 5.96 14.50
C LEU A 25 2.64 6.23 13.28
N ALA A 26 2.27 7.49 13.02
CA ALA A 26 1.46 7.88 11.88
C ALA A 26 2.18 7.58 10.54
N VAL A 27 3.47 7.91 10.41
CA VAL A 27 4.28 7.53 9.23
C VAL A 27 4.34 6.01 9.08
N GLY A 28 4.54 5.26 10.17
CA GLY A 28 4.54 3.81 10.14
C GLY A 28 3.20 3.19 9.71
N GLN A 29 2.07 3.78 10.12
CA GLN A 29 0.74 3.37 9.68
C GLN A 29 0.46 3.77 8.23
N TYR A 30 0.84 4.97 7.82
CA TYR A 30 0.68 5.49 6.46
C TYR A 30 1.46 4.63 5.45
N ASN A 31 2.75 4.38 5.69
CA ASN A 31 3.57 3.56 4.78
C ASN A 31 3.03 2.13 4.66
N ARG A 32 2.54 1.51 5.74
CA ARG A 32 1.86 0.19 5.68
C ARG A 32 0.55 0.25 4.88
N ARG A 33 -0.25 1.32 5.04
CA ARG A 33 -1.50 1.50 4.28
C ARG A 33 -1.22 1.71 2.79
N ASN A 34 -0.23 2.51 2.43
CA ASN A 34 0.19 2.70 1.04
C ASN A 34 0.74 1.41 0.43
N GLN A 35 1.50 0.60 1.18
CA GLN A 35 1.97 -0.70 0.71
C GLN A 35 0.80 -1.67 0.42
N ALA A 36 -0.19 -1.76 1.31
CA ALA A 36 -1.38 -2.59 1.09
C ALA A 36 -2.25 -2.08 -0.08
N ALA A 37 -2.43 -0.77 -0.20
CA ALA A 37 -3.15 -0.17 -1.33
C ALA A 37 -2.42 -0.37 -2.67
N MET A 38 -1.08 -0.28 -2.67
CA MET A 38 -0.25 -0.61 -3.84
C MET A 38 -0.37 -2.09 -4.21
N GLU A 39 -0.44 -2.99 -3.22
CA GLU A 39 -0.64 -4.42 -3.46
C GLU A 39 -1.99 -4.73 -4.12
N GLU A 40 -3.07 -4.17 -3.58
CA GLU A 40 -4.42 -4.28 -4.16
C GLU A 40 -4.48 -3.67 -5.56
N THR A 41 -3.84 -2.51 -5.77
CA THR A 41 -3.77 -1.84 -7.08
C THR A 41 -2.99 -2.69 -8.10
N LEU A 42 -1.84 -3.27 -7.74
CA LEU A 42 -1.07 -4.14 -8.64
C LEU A 42 -1.84 -5.43 -8.98
N LYS A 43 -2.59 -5.98 -8.01
CA LYS A 43 -3.48 -7.13 -8.23
C LYS A 43 -4.61 -6.75 -9.22
N ALA A 44 -5.21 -5.57 -9.11
CA ALA A 44 -6.20 -5.04 -10.05
C ALA A 44 -5.61 -4.75 -11.46
N ASP A 45 -4.48 -4.04 -11.53
CA ASP A 45 -3.73 -3.75 -12.77
C ASP A 45 -3.46 -5.02 -13.57
N SER A 46 -3.05 -6.09 -12.89
CA SER A 46 -2.77 -7.38 -13.54
C SER A 46 -4.00 -8.01 -14.20
N GLN A 47 -5.19 -7.79 -13.62
CA GLN A 47 -6.46 -8.24 -14.20
C GLN A 47 -6.87 -7.35 -15.37
N VAL A 48 -6.71 -6.03 -15.23
CA VAL A 48 -7.00 -5.05 -16.29
C VAL A 48 -6.10 -5.27 -17.53
N VAL A 49 -4.82 -5.58 -17.35
CA VAL A 49 -3.92 -5.98 -18.46
C VAL A 49 -4.36 -7.32 -19.08
N SER A 50 -4.71 -8.32 -18.25
CA SER A 50 -5.24 -9.61 -18.74
C SER A 50 -6.48 -9.41 -19.63
N TRP A 51 -7.45 -8.61 -19.18
CA TRP A 51 -8.65 -8.30 -19.94
C TRP A 51 -8.36 -7.44 -21.18
N ALA A 52 -7.45 -6.47 -21.10
CA ALA A 52 -7.06 -5.66 -22.24
C ALA A 52 -6.45 -6.50 -23.37
N MET A 53 -5.68 -7.54 -23.06
CA MET A 53 -5.15 -8.50 -24.05
C MET A 53 -6.26 -9.38 -24.65
N GLN A 54 -7.19 -9.87 -23.82
CA GLN A 54 -8.35 -10.66 -24.29
C GLN A 54 -9.29 -9.86 -25.19
N VAL A 55 -9.54 -8.58 -24.87
CA VAL A 55 -10.35 -7.68 -25.71
C VAL A 55 -9.64 -7.35 -27.02
N ASP A 56 -8.31 -7.19 -27.01
CA ASP A 56 -7.51 -7.01 -28.24
C ASP A 56 -7.67 -8.21 -29.18
N ALA A 57 -7.52 -9.43 -28.63
CA ALA A 57 -7.62 -10.66 -29.38
C ALA A 57 -9.02 -10.87 -29.98
N ARG A 58 -10.09 -10.60 -29.21
CA ARG A 58 -11.47 -10.66 -29.72
C ARG A 58 -11.68 -9.68 -30.89
N ARG A 59 -11.28 -8.42 -30.74
CA ARG A 59 -11.38 -7.43 -31.83
C ARG A 59 -10.62 -7.86 -33.09
N ARG A 60 -9.45 -8.48 -32.95
CA ARG A 60 -8.70 -9.02 -34.10
C ARG A 60 -9.41 -10.24 -34.72
N LEU A 61 -9.97 -11.16 -33.92
CA LEU A 61 -10.80 -12.27 -34.41
C LEU A 61 -12.05 -11.80 -35.18
N ASP A 62 -12.70 -10.74 -34.69
CA ASP A 62 -13.86 -10.12 -35.34
C ASP A 62 -13.46 -9.51 -36.69
N LEU A 63 -12.35 -8.77 -36.76
CA LEU A 63 -11.83 -8.21 -38.01
C LEU A 63 -11.38 -9.28 -39.02
N LEU A 64 -10.88 -10.44 -38.54
CA LEU A 64 -10.54 -11.59 -39.39
C LEU A 64 -11.75 -12.17 -40.13
N LEU A 65 -13.00 -11.84 -39.76
CA LEU A 65 -14.20 -12.19 -40.55
C LEU A 65 -14.13 -11.64 -41.98
N LEU A 66 -13.50 -10.47 -42.17
CA LEU A 66 -13.35 -9.83 -43.49
C LEU A 66 -12.38 -10.58 -44.40
N ALA A 67 -11.46 -11.37 -43.83
CA ALA A 67 -10.59 -12.28 -44.58
C ALA A 67 -11.27 -13.64 -44.78
N ALA A 68 -11.90 -14.18 -43.73
CA ALA A 68 -12.58 -15.46 -43.75
C ALA A 68 -13.78 -15.52 -44.72
N THR A 69 -14.35 -14.37 -45.11
CA THR A 69 -15.42 -14.28 -46.12
C THR A 69 -14.96 -13.74 -47.48
N ASP A 70 -13.67 -13.47 -47.68
CA ASP A 70 -13.16 -12.99 -48.98
C ASP A 70 -13.14 -14.12 -50.02
N GLN A 71 -13.87 -13.90 -51.12
CA GLN A 71 -14.05 -14.88 -52.19
C GLN A 71 -12.74 -15.29 -52.88
N ASN A 72 -11.68 -14.48 -52.79
CA ASN A 72 -10.37 -14.81 -53.36
C ASN A 72 -9.56 -15.69 -52.41
N ILE A 73 -9.72 -15.51 -51.09
CA ILE A 73 -9.15 -16.40 -50.08
C ILE A 73 -9.79 -17.80 -50.17
N GLY A 74 -11.13 -17.86 -50.30
CA GLY A 74 -11.84 -19.13 -50.54
C GLY A 74 -11.38 -19.85 -51.82
N LYS A 75 -11.19 -19.11 -52.93
CA LYS A 75 -10.65 -19.68 -54.19
C LYS A 75 -9.22 -20.20 -54.03
N ALA A 76 -8.33 -19.44 -53.40
CA ALA A 76 -6.95 -19.85 -53.16
C ALA A 76 -6.88 -21.16 -52.36
N LEU A 77 -7.72 -21.31 -51.32
CA LEU A 77 -7.80 -22.55 -50.54
C LEU A 77 -8.35 -23.73 -51.35
N LYS A 78 -9.43 -23.55 -52.12
CA LYS A 78 -9.91 -24.58 -53.07
C LYS A 78 -8.85 -24.95 -54.12
N GLY A 79 -7.99 -24.00 -54.47
CA GLY A 79 -6.84 -24.19 -55.35
C GLY A 79 -5.65 -24.94 -54.71
N ALA A 80 -5.60 -25.04 -53.39
CA ALA A 80 -4.53 -25.70 -52.63
C ALA A 80 -4.92 -27.10 -52.10
N ASN A 81 -6.13 -27.23 -51.53
CA ASN A 81 -6.66 -28.46 -50.94
C ASN A 81 -6.63 -29.65 -51.93
N GLY A 82 -6.41 -30.86 -51.40
CA GLY A 82 -6.47 -32.09 -52.19
C GLY A 82 -5.34 -32.28 -53.21
N LYS A 83 -4.22 -31.58 -53.03
CA LYS A 83 -3.01 -31.69 -53.86
C LYS A 83 -1.79 -31.96 -52.99
N ASP A 84 -0.81 -32.71 -53.51
CA ASP A 84 0.45 -33.01 -52.80
C ASP A 84 1.27 -31.73 -52.53
N THR A 85 1.19 -30.76 -53.43
CA THR A 85 1.88 -29.46 -53.32
C THR A 85 0.92 -28.31 -53.60
N VAL A 86 0.97 -27.25 -52.78
CA VAL A 86 0.23 -26.00 -53.02
C VAL A 86 0.67 -25.36 -54.35
N ALA A 87 -0.27 -25.19 -55.27
CA ALA A 87 -0.03 -24.62 -56.60
C ALA A 87 0.37 -23.14 -56.53
N ALA A 88 1.28 -22.72 -57.42
CA ALA A 88 1.82 -21.34 -57.44
C ALA A 88 0.73 -20.26 -57.54
N SER A 89 -0.28 -20.46 -58.39
CA SER A 89 -1.42 -19.53 -58.50
C SER A 89 -2.21 -19.36 -57.20
N ALA A 90 -2.39 -20.43 -56.41
CA ALA A 90 -3.03 -20.35 -55.10
C ALA A 90 -2.20 -19.54 -54.10
N LYS A 91 -0.85 -19.59 -54.21
CA LYS A 91 0.05 -18.76 -53.40
C LYS A 91 -0.08 -17.29 -53.77
N GLU A 92 -0.04 -16.97 -55.06
CA GLU A 92 -0.14 -15.59 -55.58
C GLU A 92 -1.52 -14.96 -55.33
N GLU A 93 -2.61 -15.68 -55.63
CA GLU A 93 -3.98 -15.23 -55.36
C GLU A 93 -4.22 -15.04 -53.86
N GLY A 94 -3.80 -16.01 -53.04
CA GLY A 94 -3.89 -15.94 -51.58
C GLY A 94 -3.09 -14.77 -51.01
N GLN A 95 -1.85 -14.56 -51.47
CA GLN A 95 -1.00 -13.46 -51.00
C GLN A 95 -1.61 -12.10 -51.37
N LYS A 96 -2.10 -11.94 -52.60
CA LYS A 96 -2.77 -10.71 -53.06
C LYS A 96 -4.05 -10.44 -52.28
N ALA A 97 -4.81 -11.47 -51.92
CA ALA A 97 -6.01 -11.33 -51.10
C ALA A 97 -5.68 -10.96 -49.64
N LEU A 98 -4.63 -11.53 -49.04
CA LEU A 98 -4.14 -11.13 -47.71
C LEU A 98 -3.64 -9.67 -47.70
N GLN A 99 -2.93 -9.22 -48.74
CA GLN A 99 -2.54 -7.81 -48.91
C GLN A 99 -3.78 -6.89 -48.97
N GLY A 100 -4.73 -7.21 -49.85
CA GLY A 100 -5.99 -6.46 -49.98
C GLY A 100 -6.91 -6.54 -48.74
N PHE A 101 -6.66 -7.44 -47.80
CA PHE A 101 -7.26 -7.43 -46.46
C PHE A 101 -6.47 -6.52 -45.50
N ALA A 102 -5.14 -6.64 -45.45
CA ALA A 102 -4.28 -5.85 -44.57
C ALA A 102 -4.32 -4.33 -44.85
N GLU A 103 -4.59 -3.94 -46.09
CA GLU A 103 -4.83 -2.53 -46.47
C GLU A 103 -6.14 -1.96 -45.90
N LYS A 104 -7.18 -2.78 -45.75
CA LYS A 104 -8.49 -2.39 -45.18
C LYS A 104 -8.47 -2.23 -43.66
N LEU A 105 -7.43 -2.72 -42.97
CA LEU A 105 -7.36 -2.71 -41.51
C LEU A 105 -6.97 -1.34 -40.95
N PRO A 106 -7.68 -0.82 -39.91
CA PRO A 106 -7.23 0.34 -39.14
C PRO A 106 -5.83 0.11 -38.55
N ALA A 107 -5.04 1.18 -38.44
CA ALA A 107 -3.63 1.10 -38.04
C ALA A 107 -3.41 0.34 -36.71
N GLU A 108 -4.31 0.50 -35.72
CA GLU A 108 -4.22 -0.20 -34.42
C GLU A 108 -4.47 -1.72 -34.48
N TYR A 109 -5.18 -2.21 -35.51
CA TYR A 109 -5.47 -3.64 -35.70
C TYR A 109 -4.69 -4.32 -36.82
N LYS A 110 -3.75 -3.61 -37.46
CA LYS A 110 -2.83 -4.26 -38.40
C LYS A 110 -2.09 -5.40 -37.69
N ALA A 111 -1.96 -6.50 -38.41
CA ALA A 111 -1.12 -7.62 -38.04
C ALA A 111 0.27 -7.39 -38.65
N ASP A 112 1.31 -7.82 -37.95
CA ASP A 112 2.67 -7.78 -38.50
C ASP A 112 2.88 -8.91 -39.51
N VAL A 113 2.13 -10.00 -39.33
CA VAL A 113 2.17 -11.20 -40.18
C VAL A 113 0.75 -11.74 -40.36
N LEU A 114 0.42 -12.16 -41.59
CA LEU A 114 -0.75 -12.99 -41.88
C LEU A 114 -0.31 -14.26 -42.58
N PHE A 115 -0.95 -15.37 -42.24
CA PHE A 115 -0.82 -16.65 -42.95
C PHE A 115 -2.19 -17.13 -43.42
N LEU A 116 -2.21 -17.75 -44.60
CA LEU A 116 -3.31 -18.56 -45.09
C LEU A 116 -2.86 -20.02 -45.08
N VAL A 117 -3.60 -20.89 -44.40
CA VAL A 117 -3.30 -22.33 -44.32
C VAL A 117 -4.43 -23.16 -44.92
N ASP A 118 -4.07 -24.26 -45.56
CA ASP A 118 -5.02 -25.21 -46.15
C ASP A 118 -5.66 -26.12 -45.10
N ARG A 119 -6.57 -27.00 -45.54
CA ARG A 119 -7.27 -27.94 -44.66
C ARG A 119 -6.34 -28.95 -43.97
N GLU A 120 -5.18 -29.22 -44.58
CA GLU A 120 -4.13 -30.05 -44.01
C GLU A 120 -3.20 -29.26 -43.05
N GLY A 121 -3.39 -27.94 -42.92
CA GLY A 121 -2.61 -27.06 -42.06
C GLY A 121 -1.27 -26.61 -42.64
N ARG A 122 -1.03 -26.85 -43.94
CA ARG A 122 0.17 -26.44 -44.67
C ARG A 122 0.06 -24.97 -45.08
N LEU A 123 1.18 -24.27 -45.22
CA LEU A 123 1.17 -22.87 -45.62
C LEU A 123 0.83 -22.69 -47.12
N VAL A 124 -0.26 -21.97 -47.39
CA VAL A 124 -0.67 -21.58 -48.74
C VAL A 124 -0.01 -20.27 -49.15
N SER A 125 -0.18 -19.20 -48.35
CA SER A 125 0.40 -17.89 -48.61
C SER A 125 0.67 -17.12 -47.32
N GLN A 126 1.54 -16.11 -47.38
CA GLN A 126 1.92 -15.28 -46.24
C GLN A 126 2.16 -13.82 -46.65
N ILE A 127 2.01 -12.90 -45.70
CA ILE A 127 2.63 -11.57 -45.77
C ILE A 127 3.36 -11.27 -44.45
N GLY A 128 4.49 -10.56 -44.53
CA GLY A 128 5.22 -10.05 -43.36
C GLY A 128 6.21 -11.04 -42.72
N TYR A 129 6.34 -12.28 -43.22
CA TYR A 129 7.23 -13.28 -42.63
C TYR A 129 7.94 -14.15 -43.68
N ASP A 130 8.72 -13.49 -44.54
CA ASP A 130 9.41 -14.12 -45.69
C ASP A 130 10.42 -15.22 -45.36
N ALA A 131 10.75 -15.43 -44.07
CA ALA A 131 11.60 -16.52 -43.61
C ALA A 131 11.06 -17.92 -44.01
N VAL A 132 9.74 -18.07 -44.17
CA VAL A 132 9.11 -19.34 -44.59
C VAL A 132 9.23 -19.61 -46.09
N ASN A 133 9.59 -18.61 -46.90
CA ASN A 133 9.74 -18.78 -48.35
C ASN A 133 10.89 -19.75 -48.70
N GLY A 134 11.87 -19.92 -47.80
CA GLY A 134 12.94 -20.92 -47.89
C GLY A 134 12.60 -22.29 -47.31
N SER A 135 11.42 -22.46 -46.72
CA SER A 135 11.00 -23.65 -45.97
C SER A 135 9.70 -24.23 -46.56
N PRO A 136 9.76 -24.96 -47.69
CA PRO A 136 8.54 -25.41 -48.39
C PRO A 136 7.70 -26.44 -47.62
N GLN A 137 8.23 -27.03 -46.55
CA GLN A 137 7.52 -27.88 -45.58
C GLN A 137 6.99 -27.10 -44.35
N PHE A 138 6.95 -25.77 -44.39
CA PHE A 138 6.43 -24.98 -43.27
C PHE A 138 4.91 -25.15 -43.14
N GLU A 139 4.50 -25.72 -42.01
CA GLU A 139 3.11 -25.98 -41.63
C GLU A 139 2.79 -25.31 -40.29
N LEU A 140 1.50 -25.02 -40.08
CA LEU A 140 1.00 -24.46 -38.82
C LEU A 140 -0.10 -25.32 -38.20
N GLY A 141 -0.59 -26.37 -38.86
CA GLY A 141 -1.64 -27.25 -38.36
C GLY A 141 -1.36 -27.91 -37.00
N GLY A 142 -0.07 -28.04 -36.62
CA GLY A 142 0.35 -28.54 -35.31
C GLY A 142 0.16 -27.56 -34.14
N TYR A 143 -0.08 -26.26 -34.39
CA TYR A 143 -0.38 -25.30 -33.32
C TYR A 143 -1.85 -25.41 -32.90
N PRO A 144 -2.21 -25.51 -31.61
CA PRO A 144 -3.58 -25.68 -31.15
C PRO A 144 -4.54 -24.59 -31.65
N ALA A 145 -4.07 -23.34 -31.73
CA ALA A 145 -4.86 -22.23 -32.27
C ALA A 145 -5.27 -22.41 -33.75
N VAL A 146 -4.48 -23.15 -34.53
CA VAL A 146 -4.74 -23.43 -35.94
C VAL A 146 -5.51 -24.75 -36.06
N PHE A 147 -5.13 -25.78 -35.31
CA PHE A 147 -5.87 -27.03 -35.21
C PHE A 147 -7.35 -26.81 -34.86
N ASP A 148 -7.64 -26.03 -33.81
CA ASP A 148 -9.00 -25.68 -33.40
C ASP A 148 -9.76 -24.95 -34.53
N ALA A 149 -9.08 -24.07 -35.27
CA ALA A 149 -9.67 -23.34 -36.39
C ALA A 149 -9.95 -24.20 -37.62
N LEU A 150 -9.10 -25.18 -37.93
CA LEU A 150 -9.37 -26.18 -38.99
C LEU A 150 -10.58 -27.08 -38.66
N HIS A 151 -11.00 -27.12 -37.39
CA HIS A 151 -12.22 -27.77 -36.91
C HIS A 151 -13.39 -26.80 -36.70
N GLY A 152 -13.29 -25.54 -37.14
CA GLY A 152 -14.38 -24.55 -37.13
C GLY A 152 -14.41 -23.62 -35.91
N PHE A 153 -13.47 -23.70 -34.97
CA PHE A 153 -13.46 -22.85 -33.77
C PHE A 153 -12.66 -21.56 -33.97
N LEU A 154 -13.19 -20.42 -33.50
CA LEU A 154 -12.44 -19.17 -33.44
C LEU A 154 -11.46 -19.23 -32.26
N ARG A 155 -10.18 -18.90 -32.47
CA ARG A 155 -9.14 -19.08 -31.43
C ARG A 155 -8.15 -17.94 -31.32
N ASP A 156 -7.87 -17.53 -30.08
CA ASP A 156 -6.71 -16.72 -29.74
C ASP A 156 -5.70 -17.52 -28.92
N ASP A 157 -4.42 -17.17 -29.07
CA ASP A 157 -3.30 -17.86 -28.44
C ASP A 157 -2.09 -16.91 -28.31
N THR A 158 -1.01 -17.40 -27.71
CA THR A 158 0.28 -16.73 -27.62
C THR A 158 1.39 -17.71 -27.93
N TRP A 159 2.20 -17.38 -28.94
CA TRP A 159 3.36 -18.17 -29.36
C TRP A 159 4.66 -17.50 -28.92
N VAL A 160 5.73 -18.29 -28.78
CA VAL A 160 7.08 -17.76 -28.53
C VAL A 160 8.01 -18.28 -29.63
N TRP A 161 8.38 -17.41 -30.56
CA TRP A 161 9.20 -17.72 -31.73
C TRP A 161 10.52 -16.96 -31.66
N GLY A 162 11.66 -17.67 -31.66
CA GLY A 162 12.99 -17.06 -31.64
C GLY A 162 13.24 -16.14 -30.44
N GLY A 163 12.63 -16.43 -29.28
CA GLY A 163 12.68 -15.58 -28.08
C GLY A 163 11.78 -14.35 -28.10
N LYS A 164 11.04 -14.10 -29.19
CA LYS A 164 9.98 -13.08 -29.25
C LYS A 164 8.63 -13.69 -28.90
N ILE A 165 7.74 -12.90 -28.31
CA ILE A 165 6.35 -13.30 -28.05
C ILE A 165 5.46 -12.76 -29.17
N ALA A 166 4.51 -13.57 -29.59
CA ALA A 166 3.54 -13.28 -30.62
C ALA A 166 2.13 -13.48 -30.06
N ARG A 167 1.26 -12.46 -30.15
CA ARG A 167 -0.18 -12.62 -29.94
C ARG A 167 -0.82 -13.04 -31.26
N VAL A 168 -1.51 -14.18 -31.23
CA VAL A 168 -2.04 -14.84 -32.43
C VAL A 168 -3.55 -14.96 -32.33
N VAL A 169 -4.22 -14.79 -33.46
CA VAL A 169 -5.63 -15.08 -33.64
C VAL A 169 -5.84 -15.86 -34.94
N THR A 170 -6.74 -16.84 -34.91
CA THR A 170 -7.02 -17.70 -36.05
C THR A 170 -8.52 -17.85 -36.25
N ARG A 171 -8.95 -17.82 -37.51
CA ARG A 171 -10.36 -17.99 -37.91
C ARG A 171 -10.50 -19.01 -39.04
N PRO A 172 -11.45 -19.95 -38.98
CA PRO A 172 -11.78 -20.83 -40.11
C PRO A 172 -12.15 -20.02 -41.36
N VAL A 173 -11.86 -20.58 -42.53
CA VAL A 173 -12.45 -20.16 -43.81
C VAL A 173 -13.49 -21.21 -44.21
N GLU A 174 -14.76 -20.84 -44.10
CA GLU A 174 -15.89 -21.69 -44.47
C GLU A 174 -16.28 -21.46 -45.95
N ASP A 175 -16.96 -22.45 -46.54
CA ASP A 175 -17.44 -22.39 -47.93
C ASP A 175 -18.97 -22.53 -47.97
N GLU A 176 -19.45 -23.65 -47.43
CA GLU A 176 -20.86 -23.94 -47.22
C GLU A 176 -21.10 -24.22 -45.73
N ALA A 177 -22.19 -23.70 -45.18
CA ALA A 177 -22.49 -23.83 -43.76
C ALA A 177 -22.68 -25.31 -43.36
N GLY A 178 -21.91 -25.76 -42.37
CA GLY A 178 -21.93 -27.15 -41.89
C GLY A 178 -20.97 -28.11 -42.61
N GLN A 179 -20.26 -27.66 -43.66
CA GLN A 179 -19.07 -28.37 -44.15
C GLN A 179 -17.85 -28.05 -43.27
N PRO A 180 -16.85 -28.95 -43.18
CA PRO A 180 -15.58 -28.61 -42.54
C PRO A 180 -14.87 -27.47 -43.29
N PRO A 181 -14.13 -26.59 -42.60
CA PRO A 181 -13.41 -25.48 -43.22
C PRO A 181 -12.52 -25.87 -44.40
N LEU A 182 -12.35 -24.94 -45.34
CA LEU A 182 -11.36 -25.04 -46.43
C LEU A 182 -9.91 -24.88 -45.93
N GLY A 183 -9.73 -24.42 -44.70
CA GLY A 183 -8.47 -23.92 -44.17
C GLY A 183 -8.73 -22.83 -43.13
N ALA A 184 -7.71 -22.04 -42.82
CA ALA A 184 -7.82 -20.95 -41.84
C ALA A 184 -6.97 -19.72 -42.23
N VAL A 185 -7.41 -18.54 -41.77
CA VAL A 185 -6.59 -17.32 -41.75
C VAL A 185 -6.02 -17.15 -40.35
N VAL A 186 -4.70 -17.06 -40.26
CA VAL A 186 -3.94 -16.77 -39.04
C VAL A 186 -3.43 -15.34 -39.10
N ALA A 187 -3.58 -14.58 -38.03
CA ALA A 187 -3.01 -13.24 -37.89
C ALA A 187 -2.17 -13.13 -36.61
N MET A 188 -1.01 -12.48 -36.73
CA MET A 188 -0.03 -12.40 -35.66
C MET A 188 0.46 -10.95 -35.47
N ARG A 189 0.55 -10.53 -34.21
CA ARG A 189 1.16 -9.26 -33.77
C ARG A 189 2.28 -9.58 -32.79
N TRP A 190 3.48 -9.09 -33.05
CA TRP A 190 4.62 -9.19 -32.16
C TRP A 190 4.41 -8.33 -30.91
N VAL A 191 4.81 -8.88 -29.77
CA VAL A 191 4.81 -8.17 -28.48
C VAL A 191 6.13 -7.42 -28.36
N ASP A 192 6.16 -6.23 -28.98
CA ASP A 192 7.29 -5.30 -28.97
C ASP A 192 7.03 -4.10 -28.02
N ASN A 193 7.97 -3.15 -27.98
CA ASN A 193 7.84 -1.95 -27.14
C ASN A 193 6.70 -1.02 -27.56
N SER A 194 6.22 -1.06 -28.81
CA SER A 194 5.04 -0.30 -29.25
C SER A 194 3.76 -1.00 -28.75
N TYR A 195 3.66 -2.32 -28.87
CA TYR A 195 2.56 -3.10 -28.28
C TYR A 195 2.49 -2.91 -26.75
N ALA A 196 3.65 -2.93 -26.08
CA ALA A 196 3.73 -2.65 -24.65
C ALA A 196 3.21 -1.25 -24.29
N LYS A 197 3.50 -0.25 -25.13
CA LYS A 197 3.05 1.14 -24.96
C LYS A 197 1.56 1.33 -25.31
N GLU A 198 1.04 0.59 -26.28
CA GLU A 198 -0.39 0.53 -26.64
C GLU A 198 -1.21 -0.04 -25.47
N VAL A 199 -0.84 -1.22 -24.97
CA VAL A 199 -1.49 -1.87 -23.82
C VAL A 199 -1.33 -1.02 -22.55
N GLY A 200 -0.13 -0.51 -22.27
CA GLY A 200 0.17 0.25 -21.06
C GLY A 200 -0.55 1.60 -21.00
N LYS A 201 -0.71 2.31 -22.15
CA LYS A 201 -1.60 3.48 -22.25
C LYS A 201 -3.07 3.12 -22.00
N ARG A 202 -3.55 2.04 -22.63
CA ARG A 202 -4.96 1.59 -22.53
C ARG A 202 -5.33 1.17 -21.11
N THR A 203 -4.37 0.69 -20.33
CA THR A 203 -4.55 0.21 -18.94
C THR A 203 -4.07 1.20 -17.87
N ARG A 204 -3.31 2.23 -18.24
CA ARG A 204 -2.60 3.17 -17.34
C ARG A 204 -1.60 2.48 -16.40
N THR A 205 -0.84 1.52 -16.93
CA THR A 205 0.15 0.71 -16.17
C THR A 205 1.54 0.78 -16.78
N ASN A 206 2.58 0.64 -15.95
CA ASN A 206 3.93 0.34 -16.41
C ASN A 206 4.04 -1.18 -16.51
N LEU A 207 4.55 -1.69 -17.62
CA LEU A 207 4.55 -3.13 -17.87
C LEU A 207 5.76 -3.60 -18.67
N ALA A 208 6.14 -4.85 -18.43
CA ALA A 208 7.18 -5.54 -19.18
C ALA A 208 6.74 -6.96 -19.54
N PHE A 209 6.86 -7.34 -20.81
CA PHE A 209 6.62 -8.69 -21.28
C PHE A 209 7.91 -9.51 -21.23
N PHE A 210 7.79 -10.80 -20.93
CA PHE A 210 8.93 -11.71 -20.79
C PHE A 210 8.59 -13.12 -21.30
N ALA A 211 9.60 -13.86 -21.75
CA ALA A 211 9.52 -15.27 -22.12
C ALA A 211 10.92 -15.91 -22.05
N LEU A 212 10.99 -17.24 -21.90
CA LEU A 212 12.27 -17.98 -21.77
C LEU A 212 13.22 -17.41 -20.68
N GLY A 213 12.67 -16.81 -19.63
CA GLY A 213 13.43 -16.16 -18.56
C GLY A 213 14.04 -14.79 -18.90
N MET A 214 13.70 -14.19 -20.05
CA MET A 214 14.21 -12.88 -20.50
C MET A 214 13.09 -11.86 -20.73
N ARG A 215 13.37 -10.56 -20.52
CA ARG A 215 12.48 -9.47 -20.96
C ARG A 215 12.46 -9.40 -22.49
N VAL A 216 11.26 -9.33 -23.07
CA VAL A 216 11.01 -9.24 -24.51
C VAL A 216 10.61 -7.83 -24.93
N ALA A 217 9.80 -7.15 -24.11
CA ALA A 217 9.38 -5.76 -24.34
C ALA A 217 9.06 -5.05 -23.02
N SER A 218 9.04 -3.72 -23.02
CA SER A 218 8.59 -2.91 -21.87
C SER A 218 8.12 -1.51 -22.26
N ALA A 219 7.22 -0.95 -21.45
CA ALA A 219 6.84 0.47 -21.51
C ALA A 219 6.38 1.00 -20.15
N ALA A 220 7.00 2.10 -19.70
CA ALA A 220 6.49 2.97 -18.66
C ALA A 220 5.42 3.92 -19.21
N ASN A 221 4.31 4.07 -18.48
CA ASN A 221 3.16 4.90 -18.88
C ASN A 221 2.56 5.72 -17.72
N THR A 222 3.10 5.63 -16.51
CA THR A 222 2.75 6.51 -15.39
C THR A 222 3.82 7.59 -15.18
N GLU A 223 3.41 8.81 -14.88
CA GLU A 223 4.34 9.89 -14.51
C GLU A 223 5.23 9.51 -13.32
N GLY A 224 6.49 9.95 -13.34
CA GLY A 224 7.46 9.64 -12.30
C GLY A 224 8.02 8.20 -12.30
N PHE A 225 7.72 7.40 -13.32
CA PHE A 225 8.28 6.05 -13.50
C PHE A 225 8.98 5.94 -14.87
N ASP A 226 10.15 5.31 -14.89
CA ASP A 226 11.06 5.29 -16.04
C ASP A 226 11.25 3.88 -16.63
N ASP A 227 11.53 3.81 -17.94
CA ASP A 227 11.78 2.53 -18.62
C ASP A 227 13.03 1.81 -18.08
N ALA A 228 14.00 2.53 -17.50
CA ALA A 228 15.19 1.90 -16.91
C ALA A 228 14.83 1.07 -15.66
N SER A 229 13.86 1.52 -14.86
CA SER A 229 13.28 0.73 -13.76
C SER A 229 12.55 -0.56 -14.22
N LEU A 230 12.21 -0.69 -15.51
CA LEU A 230 11.68 -1.93 -16.09
C LEU A 230 12.77 -2.91 -16.57
N GLU A 231 14.04 -2.49 -16.67
CA GLU A 231 15.13 -3.42 -17.03
C GLU A 231 15.49 -4.34 -15.87
N ALA A 232 15.45 -3.81 -14.64
CA ALA A 232 15.70 -4.56 -13.41
C ALA A 232 14.76 -5.78 -13.24
N LEU A 233 13.57 -5.73 -13.84
CA LEU A 233 12.62 -6.86 -13.86
C LEU A 233 13.21 -8.11 -14.51
N GLY A 234 14.06 -7.95 -15.54
CA GLY A 234 14.70 -9.07 -16.23
C GLY A 234 15.62 -9.89 -15.34
N ALA A 235 16.30 -9.27 -14.36
CA ALA A 235 17.18 -9.95 -13.42
C ALA A 235 16.40 -10.80 -12.40
N ASP A 236 15.18 -10.38 -12.06
CA ASP A 236 14.33 -11.04 -11.07
C ASP A 236 13.56 -12.26 -11.63
N LEU A 237 13.41 -12.36 -12.96
CA LEU A 237 12.70 -13.45 -13.64
C LEU A 237 13.18 -14.86 -13.22
N LYS A 238 14.47 -15.01 -12.88
CA LYS A 238 14.98 -16.29 -12.36
C LYS A 238 14.34 -16.66 -11.02
N SER A 239 14.23 -15.72 -10.08
CA SER A 239 13.61 -15.99 -8.78
C SER A 239 12.09 -16.15 -8.89
N VAL A 240 11.48 -15.52 -9.90
CA VAL A 240 10.06 -15.70 -10.26
C VAL A 240 9.79 -17.09 -10.84
N ALA A 241 10.71 -17.68 -11.62
CA ALA A 241 10.56 -19.04 -12.15
C ALA A 241 10.64 -20.15 -11.06
N GLU A 242 11.28 -19.83 -9.94
CA GLU A 242 11.40 -20.67 -8.74
C GLU A 242 10.21 -20.46 -7.76
N ASP A 243 9.44 -19.37 -7.90
CA ASP A 243 8.32 -19.01 -7.04
C ASP A 243 7.15 -20.01 -7.12
N LYS A 244 6.71 -20.52 -5.97
CA LYS A 244 5.64 -21.53 -5.89
C LYS A 244 4.30 -21.01 -6.44
N GLY A 245 3.91 -19.79 -6.10
CA GLY A 245 2.66 -19.18 -6.58
C GLY A 245 2.67 -18.99 -8.09
N PHE A 246 3.80 -18.56 -8.66
CA PHE A 246 3.98 -18.38 -10.10
C PHE A 246 4.00 -19.70 -10.88
N ARG A 247 4.40 -20.80 -10.24
CA ARG A 247 4.37 -22.16 -10.82
C ARG A 247 2.98 -22.80 -10.75
N GLU A 248 2.26 -22.64 -9.65
CA GLU A 248 0.95 -23.27 -9.44
C GLU A 248 -0.24 -22.45 -9.99
N SER A 249 -0.19 -21.13 -9.88
CA SER A 249 -1.29 -20.22 -10.27
C SER A 249 -0.98 -19.33 -11.47
N GLY A 250 0.27 -19.35 -11.95
CA GLY A 250 0.75 -18.41 -12.97
C GLY A 250 0.89 -16.98 -12.48
N ARG A 251 0.83 -16.71 -11.16
CA ARG A 251 0.92 -15.36 -10.59
C ARG A 251 1.83 -15.34 -9.37
N THR A 252 2.69 -14.33 -9.25
CA THR A 252 3.40 -14.06 -7.98
C THR A 252 2.50 -13.28 -7.03
N ASP A 253 2.84 -13.27 -5.75
CA ASP A 253 2.49 -12.13 -4.89
C ASP A 253 3.27 -10.87 -5.30
N VAL A 254 3.00 -9.73 -4.66
CA VAL A 254 3.70 -8.47 -4.96
C VAL A 254 5.12 -8.51 -4.39
N ARG A 255 6.09 -8.35 -5.29
CA ARG A 255 7.52 -8.39 -5.01
C ARG A 255 8.06 -6.96 -4.98
N PRO A 256 9.08 -6.64 -4.16
CA PRO A 256 9.71 -5.33 -4.20
C PRO A 256 10.44 -5.14 -5.54
N LEU A 257 10.32 -3.96 -6.13
CA LEU A 257 11.17 -3.56 -7.25
C LEU A 257 12.59 -3.26 -6.73
N ALA A 258 13.59 -3.38 -7.61
CA ALA A 258 14.96 -3.01 -7.29
C ALA A 258 15.07 -1.58 -6.72
N GLU A 259 16.05 -1.37 -5.83
CA GLU A 259 16.28 -0.10 -5.13
C GLU A 259 15.08 0.41 -4.31
N GLU A 260 14.13 -0.47 -3.96
CA GLU A 260 12.82 -0.16 -3.35
C GLU A 260 11.96 0.84 -4.14
N LYS A 261 12.27 1.11 -5.42
CA LYS A 261 11.57 2.11 -6.25
C LYS A 261 10.08 1.86 -6.44
N GLY A 262 9.60 0.64 -6.18
CA GLY A 262 8.24 0.22 -6.51
C GLY A 262 7.84 -1.15 -5.96
N GLY A 263 6.65 -1.58 -6.35
CA GLY A 263 6.22 -2.98 -6.28
C GLY A 263 5.94 -3.51 -7.69
N VAL A 264 6.13 -4.81 -7.88
CA VAL A 264 5.85 -5.52 -9.15
C VAL A 264 5.08 -6.81 -8.89
N LEU A 265 4.20 -7.18 -9.82
CA LEU A 265 3.50 -8.47 -9.86
C LEU A 265 3.67 -9.12 -11.23
N TYR A 266 4.09 -10.38 -11.28
CA TYR A 266 4.31 -11.15 -12.51
C TYR A 266 3.14 -12.10 -12.77
N VAL A 267 2.70 -12.19 -14.03
CA VAL A 267 1.59 -13.04 -14.49
C VAL A 267 2.00 -13.79 -15.76
N ARG A 268 1.81 -15.12 -15.80
CA ARG A 268 1.94 -15.93 -17.00
C ARG A 268 0.82 -15.66 -17.99
N ILE A 269 1.13 -15.71 -19.28
CA ILE A 269 0.13 -15.65 -20.34
C ILE A 269 -0.37 -17.07 -20.63
N PRO A 270 -1.71 -17.33 -20.66
CA PRO A 270 -2.24 -18.64 -21.03
C PRO A 270 -2.11 -18.91 -22.54
N GLY A 271 -2.13 -20.19 -22.91
CA GLY A 271 -1.82 -20.66 -24.26
C GLY A 271 -0.46 -21.37 -24.31
N ASP A 272 0.04 -21.70 -25.51
CA ASP A 272 1.28 -22.48 -25.68
C ASP A 272 2.51 -21.81 -25.03
N SER A 273 2.52 -20.47 -24.99
CA SER A 273 3.57 -19.69 -24.33
C SER A 273 3.72 -19.94 -22.82
N TRP A 274 2.76 -20.60 -22.15
CA TRP A 274 2.79 -20.90 -20.72
C TRP A 274 3.97 -21.80 -20.33
N GLU A 275 4.22 -22.87 -21.10
CA GLU A 275 5.35 -23.80 -20.86
C GLU A 275 6.69 -23.15 -21.21
N LEU A 276 6.69 -22.23 -22.18
CA LEU A 276 7.84 -21.40 -22.56
C LEU A 276 8.08 -20.22 -21.61
N GLY A 277 7.42 -20.24 -20.44
CA GLY A 277 7.62 -19.29 -19.34
C GLY A 277 7.22 -17.85 -19.70
N ALA A 278 6.30 -17.66 -20.64
CA ALA A 278 5.91 -16.33 -21.09
C ALA A 278 4.91 -15.66 -20.14
N GLY A 279 5.00 -14.34 -20.05
CA GLY A 279 4.18 -13.55 -19.17
C GLY A 279 4.34 -12.05 -19.36
N PHE A 280 3.70 -11.31 -18.46
CA PHE A 280 3.88 -9.89 -18.27
C PHE A 280 4.02 -9.55 -16.79
N ALA A 281 4.78 -8.51 -16.49
CA ALA A 281 4.90 -7.90 -15.18
C ALA A 281 4.19 -6.55 -15.20
N VAL A 282 3.45 -6.21 -14.14
CA VAL A 282 2.92 -4.86 -13.88
C VAL A 282 3.66 -4.23 -12.72
N ALA A 283 4.09 -2.98 -12.86
CA ALA A 283 4.91 -2.27 -11.88
C ALA A 283 4.36 -0.87 -11.53
N ARG A 284 4.46 -0.47 -10.26
CA ARG A 284 4.11 0.88 -9.80
C ARG A 284 5.17 1.46 -8.85
N PRO A 285 5.37 2.79 -8.86
CA PRO A 285 6.29 3.47 -7.94
C PRO A 285 5.84 3.38 -6.47
N LYS A 286 6.80 3.30 -5.55
CA LYS A 286 6.58 3.22 -4.10
C LYS A 286 6.42 4.62 -3.50
N VAL A 287 5.18 5.07 -3.35
CA VAL A 287 4.88 6.32 -2.62
C VAL A 287 4.99 6.08 -1.11
N ALA A 288 6.21 6.17 -0.58
CA ALA A 288 6.52 6.03 0.84
C ALA A 288 7.14 7.32 1.42
N ILE A 289 6.73 7.68 2.63
CA ILE A 289 7.23 8.84 3.34
C ILE A 289 8.47 8.43 4.15
N SER A 290 9.63 9.01 3.82
CA SER A 290 10.94 8.63 4.37
C SER A 290 11.24 9.20 5.76
N SER A 291 10.48 10.18 6.25
CA SER A 291 10.76 10.85 7.52
C SER A 291 9.51 11.47 8.19
N PRO A 292 9.51 11.65 9.52
CA PRO A 292 8.46 12.39 10.25
C PRO A 292 8.24 13.82 9.74
N THR A 293 9.31 14.49 9.26
CA THR A 293 9.23 15.81 8.62
C THR A 293 8.65 15.73 7.21
N GLY A 294 9.00 14.69 6.45
CA GLY A 294 8.44 14.39 5.12
C GLY A 294 6.91 14.21 5.13
N PHE A 295 6.32 13.81 6.27
CA PHE A 295 4.87 13.76 6.44
C PHE A 295 4.21 15.14 6.37
N LEU A 296 4.86 16.18 6.90
CA LEU A 296 4.33 17.55 6.90
C LEU A 296 4.44 18.22 5.53
N THR A 297 5.48 17.87 4.75
CA THR A 297 5.63 18.36 3.37
C THR A 297 4.76 17.59 2.38
N GLY A 298 4.64 16.26 2.55
CA GLY A 298 3.91 15.35 1.67
C GLY A 298 2.41 15.18 1.97
N ALA A 299 1.89 15.79 3.04
CA ALA A 299 0.45 15.86 3.28
C ALA A 299 -0.26 16.61 2.15
N ASP A 300 -1.48 16.20 1.77
CA ASP A 300 -2.25 16.90 0.75
C ASP A 300 -2.70 18.30 1.23
N ASP A 301 -2.90 19.22 0.30
CA ASP A 301 -3.38 20.57 0.62
C ASP A 301 -4.83 20.59 1.15
N THR A 302 -5.62 19.53 0.92
CA THR A 302 -6.92 19.34 1.59
C THR A 302 -6.73 18.99 3.07
N ASP A 303 -5.81 18.07 3.39
CA ASP A 303 -5.49 17.70 4.78
C ASP A 303 -4.92 18.88 5.56
N LYS A 304 -4.02 19.67 4.94
CA LYS A 304 -3.49 20.92 5.54
C LYS A 304 -4.60 21.93 5.87
N LYS A 305 -5.63 22.05 5.02
CA LYS A 305 -6.81 22.93 5.27
C LYS A 305 -7.73 22.40 6.36
N ASN A 306 -7.81 21.07 6.54
CA ASN A 306 -8.57 20.44 7.62
C ASN A 306 -7.92 20.62 9.01
N VAL A 307 -6.63 20.93 9.08
CA VAL A 307 -5.96 21.30 10.34
C VAL A 307 -6.52 22.63 10.86
N LYS A 308 -7.20 22.59 12.01
CA LYS A 308 -7.70 23.77 12.72
C LYS A 308 -6.55 24.56 13.35
N LEU A 309 -5.79 25.31 12.55
CA LEU A 309 -4.61 26.08 12.97
C LEU A 309 -4.90 27.04 14.14
N TRP A 310 -6.12 27.59 14.22
CA TRP A 310 -6.54 28.41 15.37
C TRP A 310 -6.49 27.64 16.70
N LEU A 311 -6.83 26.35 16.71
CA LEU A 311 -6.80 25.51 17.91
C LEU A 311 -5.35 25.22 18.35
N VAL A 312 -4.45 25.03 17.37
CA VAL A 312 -3.00 24.94 17.63
C VAL A 312 -2.49 26.24 18.25
N GLY A 313 -2.92 27.40 17.73
CA GLY A 313 -2.62 28.72 18.30
C GLY A 313 -3.15 28.90 19.72
N VAL A 314 -4.37 28.46 20.02
CA VAL A 314 -4.96 28.50 21.37
C VAL A 314 -4.18 27.62 22.35
N ILE A 315 -3.79 26.40 21.95
CA ILE A 315 -2.98 25.50 22.77
C ILE A 315 -1.60 26.13 23.05
N LEU A 316 -0.94 26.69 22.03
CA LEU A 316 0.35 27.36 22.17
C LEU A 316 0.27 28.58 23.11
N ALA A 317 -0.75 29.43 22.93
CA ALA A 317 -0.98 30.61 23.76
C ALA A 317 -1.27 30.23 25.22
N GLY A 318 -2.10 29.22 25.46
CA GLY A 318 -2.36 28.69 26.80
C GLY A 318 -1.09 28.17 27.47
N ALA A 319 -0.29 27.37 26.76
CA ALA A 319 0.98 26.86 27.28
C ALA A 319 1.99 27.98 27.59
N ALA A 320 2.07 29.01 26.74
CA ALA A 320 2.91 30.17 26.98
C ALA A 320 2.47 30.96 28.23
N LEU A 321 1.15 31.18 28.39
CA LEU A 321 0.58 31.85 29.56
C LEU A 321 0.85 31.09 30.86
N PHE A 322 0.72 29.76 30.88
CA PHE A 322 1.08 28.96 32.06
C PHE A 322 2.57 29.06 32.40
N GLY A 323 3.47 29.00 31.40
CA GLY A 323 4.91 29.17 31.61
C GLY A 323 5.28 30.54 32.19
N ILE A 324 4.66 31.61 31.66
CA ILE A 324 4.82 32.99 32.16
C ILE A 324 4.27 33.12 33.58
N LEU A 325 3.10 32.54 33.87
CA LEU A 325 2.47 32.57 35.19
C LEU A 325 3.32 31.88 36.26
N PHE A 326 3.84 30.67 35.98
CA PHE A 326 4.72 29.97 36.91
C PHE A 326 6.03 30.73 37.14
N SER A 327 6.64 31.28 36.09
CA SER A 327 7.82 32.15 36.20
C SER A 327 7.53 33.39 37.06
N TYR A 328 6.40 34.06 36.86
CA TYR A 328 5.99 35.23 37.65
C TYR A 328 5.79 34.89 39.14
N LEU A 329 5.19 33.74 39.44
CA LEU A 329 4.94 33.27 40.80
C LEU A 329 6.22 32.84 41.53
N GLU A 330 7.16 32.16 40.85
CA GLU A 330 8.41 31.70 41.47
C GLU A 330 9.52 32.77 41.52
N HIS A 331 9.54 33.72 40.58
CA HIS A 331 10.59 34.75 40.48
C HIS A 331 10.11 36.13 40.93
N SER A 332 9.14 36.69 40.22
CA SER A 332 8.77 38.11 40.32
C SER A 332 8.00 38.45 41.59
N MET A 333 7.12 37.55 42.06
CA MET A 333 6.39 37.70 43.33
C MET A 333 7.32 37.77 44.56
N PRO A 334 8.18 36.77 44.84
CA PRO A 334 9.05 36.81 46.01
C PRO A 334 10.17 37.86 45.90
N MET A 335 10.65 38.20 44.70
CA MET A 335 11.55 39.35 44.50
C MET A 335 10.88 40.67 44.90
N LYS A 336 9.63 40.93 44.45
CA LYS A 336 8.86 42.11 44.86
C LYS A 336 8.59 42.16 46.37
N ALA A 337 8.42 40.99 47.01
CA ALA A 337 8.28 40.92 48.46
C ALA A 337 9.58 41.30 49.19
N LEU A 338 10.73 40.74 48.77
CA LEU A 338 12.04 41.10 49.34
C LEU A 338 12.37 42.59 49.12
N ALA A 339 12.08 43.15 47.94
CA ALA A 339 12.33 44.56 47.65
C ALA A 339 11.52 45.51 48.55
N ARG A 340 10.28 45.17 48.89
CA ARG A 340 9.44 45.95 49.82
C ARG A 340 9.94 45.91 51.26
N GLU A 341 10.43 44.75 51.71
CA GLU A 341 11.03 44.62 53.04
C GLU A 341 12.38 45.34 53.10
N ALA A 342 13.19 45.29 52.04
CA ALA A 342 14.45 46.03 51.93
C ALA A 342 14.23 47.55 51.94
N ASP A 343 13.20 48.07 51.28
CA ASP A 343 12.83 49.49 51.36
C ASP A 343 12.26 49.88 52.74
N SER A 344 11.57 48.95 53.43
CA SER A 344 11.08 49.17 54.81
C SER A 344 12.23 49.25 55.82
N LEU A 345 13.26 48.39 55.65
CA LEU A 345 14.52 48.46 56.39
C LEU A 345 15.28 49.76 56.09
N LYS A 346 15.45 50.10 54.80
CA LYS A 346 16.10 51.35 54.36
C LYS A 346 15.42 52.61 54.91
N THR A 347 14.09 52.59 55.03
CA THR A 347 13.30 53.72 55.56
C THR A 347 13.10 53.68 57.09
N GLY A 348 13.80 52.80 57.81
CA GLY A 348 13.78 52.74 59.28
C GLY A 348 12.45 52.27 59.88
N LYS A 349 11.58 51.62 59.10
CA LYS A 349 10.27 51.12 59.56
C LYS A 349 10.36 49.75 60.24
N THR A 350 11.47 49.04 60.03
CA THR A 350 11.74 47.70 60.53
C THR A 350 13.25 47.51 60.71
N ASP A 351 13.72 47.18 61.91
CA ASP A 351 15.16 47.02 62.19
C ASP A 351 15.79 45.76 61.52
N ALA A 352 14.97 44.84 61.02
CA ALA A 352 15.38 43.62 60.32
C ALA A 352 14.32 43.19 59.28
N LEU A 353 14.74 42.42 58.26
CA LEU A 353 13.84 41.90 57.21
C LEU A 353 12.90 40.83 57.78
N GLN A 354 11.59 40.94 57.54
CA GLN A 354 10.62 40.00 58.14
C GLN A 354 10.54 38.69 57.34
N LEU A 355 11.34 37.70 57.76
CA LEU A 355 11.41 36.36 57.16
C LEU A 355 10.07 35.67 56.85
N PRO A 356 8.96 35.85 57.62
CA PRO A 356 7.66 35.25 57.26
C PRO A 356 7.08 35.73 55.92
N LYS A 357 7.36 36.97 55.51
CA LYS A 357 6.85 37.55 54.26
C LYS A 357 7.67 37.14 53.03
N VAL A 358 8.97 36.86 53.21
CA VAL A 358 9.87 36.47 52.13
C VAL A 358 9.86 34.94 51.96
N ARG A 359 9.80 34.45 50.72
CA ARG A 359 9.63 33.03 50.39
C ARG A 359 10.74 32.49 49.50
N GLY A 360 10.95 31.17 49.55
CA GLY A 360 11.93 30.46 48.71
C GLY A 360 13.38 30.88 49.01
N ALA A 361 14.23 30.91 47.97
CA ALA A 361 15.65 31.25 48.11
C ALA A 361 15.88 32.66 48.68
N TYR A 362 14.98 33.60 48.37
CA TYR A 362 15.02 34.97 48.90
C TYR A 362 14.89 35.02 50.44
N ARG A 363 14.30 34.00 51.09
CA ARG A 363 14.23 33.91 52.55
C ARG A 363 15.59 33.55 53.17
N ALA A 364 16.40 32.74 52.49
CA ALA A 364 17.78 32.48 52.93
C ALA A 364 18.61 33.77 52.79
N ILE A 365 18.51 34.47 51.66
CA ILE A 365 19.16 35.76 51.46
C ILE A 365 18.74 36.78 52.55
N ALA A 366 17.46 36.84 52.91
CA ALA A 366 16.99 37.69 54.01
C ALA A 366 17.50 37.26 55.39
N SER A 367 17.67 35.96 55.64
CA SER A 367 18.32 35.41 56.84
C SER A 367 19.78 35.86 56.93
N ASP A 368 20.53 35.72 55.85
CA ASP A 368 21.96 36.04 55.79
C ASP A 368 22.21 37.55 55.93
N ILE A 369 21.32 38.38 55.35
CA ILE A 369 21.32 39.84 55.56
C ILE A 369 21.06 40.18 57.03
N ASN A 370 20.03 39.59 57.66
CA ASN A 370 19.74 39.84 59.07
C ASN A 370 20.90 39.41 59.99
N ALA A 371 21.53 38.27 59.72
CA ALA A 371 22.72 37.81 60.43
C ALA A 371 23.95 38.72 60.20
N GLY A 372 24.04 39.34 59.02
CA GLY A 372 25.03 40.38 58.72
C GLY A 372 24.81 41.65 59.54
N ILE A 373 23.57 42.16 59.56
CA ILE A 373 23.17 43.35 60.35
C ILE A 373 23.45 43.11 61.85
N GLN A 374 23.03 41.96 62.37
CA GLN A 374 23.24 41.57 63.76
C GLN A 374 24.74 41.59 64.13
N ARG A 375 25.62 41.00 63.31
CA ARG A 375 27.08 41.05 63.51
C ARG A 375 27.67 42.45 63.42
N VAL A 376 27.09 43.36 62.64
CA VAL A 376 27.53 44.76 62.57
C VAL A 376 27.13 45.52 63.84
N ILE A 377 25.94 45.29 64.39
CA ILE A 377 25.51 45.84 65.68
C ILE A 377 26.42 45.34 66.81
N GLU A 378 26.69 44.03 66.86
CA GLU A 378 27.58 43.38 67.83
C GLU A 378 29.03 43.91 67.76
N LYS A 379 29.56 44.14 66.55
CA LYS A 379 30.89 44.75 66.36
C LYS A 379 30.93 46.26 66.57
N GLY A 380 29.80 46.95 66.42
CA GLY A 380 29.69 48.41 66.51
C GLY A 380 29.56 48.95 67.95
N GLY A 381 29.56 48.08 68.96
CA GLY A 381 29.35 48.49 70.36
C GLY A 381 27.93 48.96 70.67
N GLY A 382 26.96 48.67 69.79
CA GLY A 382 25.57 49.04 69.98
C GLY A 382 24.93 48.24 71.12
N ALA A 383 24.38 48.93 72.12
CA ALA A 383 23.78 48.29 73.28
C ALA A 383 22.63 47.33 72.88
N GLY A 384 22.89 46.03 73.00
CA GLY A 384 21.89 44.99 72.74
C GLY A 384 20.73 45.11 73.71
N ARG A 385 19.56 45.56 73.20
CA ARG A 385 18.32 45.61 73.97
C ARG A 385 17.89 44.19 74.36
N LYS A 386 18.17 43.81 75.60
CA LYS A 386 17.40 42.76 76.29
C LYS A 386 15.90 43.14 76.24
N PRO A 387 14.96 42.18 76.18
CA PRO A 387 13.56 42.49 76.41
C PRO A 387 13.39 43.16 77.79
N ALA A 388 12.46 44.12 77.87
CA ALA A 388 12.42 45.14 78.91
C ALA A 388 12.36 44.60 80.36
N ASP A 389 12.95 45.36 81.30
CA ASP A 389 12.83 45.11 82.73
C ASP A 389 11.36 45.16 83.20
N LEU A 390 10.86 44.05 83.75
CA LEU A 390 9.51 44.01 84.33
C LEU A 390 9.40 44.79 85.65
N GLU A 391 10.52 45.09 86.31
CA GLU A 391 10.53 45.73 87.63
C GLU A 391 10.18 47.22 87.60
N SER A 392 10.17 47.88 86.43
CA SER A 392 9.84 49.32 86.33
C SER A 392 8.34 49.61 86.19
N ILE A 393 7.45 48.63 86.33
CA ILE A 393 6.00 48.75 86.04
C ILE A 393 5.10 48.48 87.28
N LEU A 394 5.67 48.12 88.44
CA LEU A 394 4.95 48.14 89.72
C LEU A 394 5.64 49.05 90.74
N GLY A 395 4.92 50.07 91.21
CA GLY A 395 5.39 50.99 92.24
C GLY A 395 5.35 50.41 93.66
N PRO A 396 6.03 51.05 94.62
CA PRO A 396 6.16 50.53 95.99
C PRO A 396 4.85 50.62 96.79
N VAL A 397 4.51 49.55 97.50
CA VAL A 397 3.42 49.50 98.48
C VAL A 397 4.03 49.31 99.88
N PRO A 398 3.67 50.11 100.89
CA PRO A 398 4.30 50.08 102.21
C PRO A 398 3.93 48.83 103.01
N ALA A 399 4.83 48.41 103.90
CA ALA A 399 4.64 47.25 104.76
C ALA A 399 3.98 47.62 106.10
N GLN A 400 2.96 46.86 106.51
CA GLN A 400 3.05 46.03 107.73
C GLN A 400 1.97 44.92 107.72
N PRO A 401 2.17 43.80 108.46
CA PRO A 401 1.37 42.58 108.28
C PRO A 401 0.28 42.40 109.36
N ASN A 402 -0.75 41.61 109.05
CA ASN A 402 -1.27 40.65 110.04
C ASN A 402 -2.05 39.46 109.44
N MET A 403 -1.94 38.31 110.11
CA MET A 403 -2.79 37.11 110.07
C MET A 403 -3.12 36.39 108.74
N SER A 404 -2.40 35.28 108.53
CA SER A 404 -2.96 33.91 108.50
C SER A 404 -4.03 33.49 107.47
N ALA A 405 -3.60 32.82 106.40
CA ALA A 405 -4.43 31.86 105.63
C ALA A 405 -3.61 30.82 104.81
N PHE A 406 -2.55 30.22 105.38
CA PHE A 406 -1.84 29.09 104.75
C PHE A 406 -1.90 27.83 105.62
N SER A 407 -2.68 26.84 105.16
CA SER A 407 -2.54 25.44 105.57
C SER A 407 -2.92 24.54 104.39
N PHE A 408 -1.93 23.84 103.84
CA PHE A 408 -2.17 22.76 102.88
C PHE A 408 -2.71 21.52 103.64
N PRO A 409 -3.55 20.68 103.02
CA PRO A 409 -3.75 19.33 103.52
C PRO A 409 -2.43 18.56 103.36
N LEU A 410 -1.76 18.35 104.49
CA LEU A 410 -0.64 17.41 104.59
C LEU A 410 -1.17 16.00 104.34
N ASN A 411 -0.39 15.14 103.70
CA ASN A 411 -0.43 13.71 103.99
C ASN A 411 1.01 13.20 103.91
N ASP A 412 1.52 12.71 105.04
CA ASP A 412 2.96 12.52 105.28
C ASP A 412 3.26 11.03 105.58
N ALA A 413 4.43 10.56 105.14
CA ALA A 413 4.87 9.17 105.27
C ALA A 413 6.41 8.99 105.30
N SER A 414 7.13 9.92 105.93
CA SER A 414 8.35 9.66 106.73
C SER A 414 9.38 8.60 106.28
N ALA A 415 10.45 9.09 105.63
CA ALA A 415 11.85 8.87 106.04
C ALA A 415 12.53 7.47 105.81
N PRO A 416 13.73 7.18 106.35
CA PRO A 416 15.01 7.11 105.58
C PRO A 416 15.68 5.69 105.63
N PRO A 417 16.93 5.42 105.15
CA PRO A 417 18.04 6.26 104.62
C PRO A 417 18.53 5.78 103.21
N HIS A 418 19.74 6.01 102.65
CA HIS A 418 21.00 6.64 103.13
C HIS A 418 21.78 7.35 101.97
N VAL A 419 23.08 7.66 102.16
CA VAL A 419 23.84 8.71 101.43
C VAL A 419 24.94 8.13 100.47
N PRO A 420 25.96 8.86 99.92
CA PRO A 420 26.19 8.87 98.46
C PRO A 420 27.61 8.41 98.01
N THR A 421 27.94 8.48 96.71
CA THR A 421 29.25 8.99 96.23
C THR A 421 29.33 9.25 94.71
N VAL A 422 30.19 10.20 94.34
CA VAL A 422 30.86 10.44 93.03
C VAL A 422 32.16 9.58 92.95
N PRO A 423 32.98 9.53 91.87
CA PRO A 423 33.06 10.41 90.68
C PRO A 423 33.25 9.68 89.32
N GLY A 424 33.48 10.46 88.24
CA GLY A 424 34.32 10.00 87.11
C GLY A 424 33.74 10.16 85.70
N GLY A 425 34.30 11.09 84.92
CA GLY A 425 34.40 10.95 83.44
C GLY A 425 35.76 10.32 83.07
N PRO A 426 36.25 10.43 81.81
CA PRO A 426 35.77 11.30 80.72
C PRO A 426 35.70 10.62 79.31
N SER A 427 35.37 11.42 78.28
CA SER A 427 35.90 11.44 76.88
C SER A 427 36.22 10.16 76.06
N SER A 428 36.12 10.10 74.72
CA SER A 428 35.56 10.96 73.65
C SER A 428 35.88 10.32 72.27
N THR A 429 35.26 10.80 71.17
CA THR A 429 35.75 10.70 69.74
C THR A 429 35.97 9.28 69.16
N GLY A 430 36.08 9.01 67.83
CA GLY A 430 35.88 9.74 66.56
C GLY A 430 35.95 8.68 65.42
N SER A 431 35.13 8.71 64.36
CA SER A 431 35.25 9.48 63.10
C SER A 431 36.12 8.86 61.98
N HIS A 432 35.57 8.84 60.74
CA HIS A 432 36.21 8.70 59.40
C HIS A 432 36.41 7.33 58.69
N ALA A 433 35.56 7.13 57.66
CA ALA A 433 35.72 6.56 56.30
C ALA A 433 37.05 5.96 55.75
N GLY A 434 36.92 4.99 54.82
CA GLY A 434 37.96 4.72 53.80
C GLY A 434 37.86 3.43 52.91
N ALA A 435 37.50 3.59 51.63
CA ALA A 435 37.86 2.74 50.45
C ALA A 435 37.44 1.23 50.37
N ALA A 436 37.74 0.59 49.22
CA ALA A 436 37.35 -0.77 48.78
C ALA A 436 38.55 -1.54 48.14
N PRO A 437 38.47 -2.87 47.87
CA PRO A 437 38.03 -3.34 46.54
C PRO A 437 37.26 -4.71 46.53
N SER A 438 37.02 -5.27 45.33
CA SER A 438 36.24 -6.50 45.02
C SER A 438 37.14 -7.70 44.64
N PRO A 439 36.62 -8.84 44.08
CA PRO A 439 35.62 -9.86 44.48
C PRO A 439 36.35 -11.24 44.65
N PRO A 440 35.82 -12.47 44.34
CA PRO A 440 34.46 -13.03 44.24
C PRO A 440 34.20 -14.30 45.12
N GLY A 441 32.97 -14.83 45.19
CA GLY A 441 32.71 -16.15 45.82
C GLY A 441 31.25 -16.63 45.78
N ALA A 442 31.05 -17.92 45.49
CA ALA A 442 29.76 -18.61 45.23
C ALA A 442 28.84 -18.86 46.45
N GLY A 443 27.54 -19.13 46.21
CA GLY A 443 26.69 -19.88 47.16
C GLY A 443 25.16 -19.67 47.06
N GLY A 444 24.38 -20.76 47.12
CA GLY A 444 22.96 -20.84 47.53
C GLY A 444 21.88 -20.24 46.57
N THR A 445 21.17 -20.97 45.72
CA THR A 445 20.11 -21.99 45.94
C THR A 445 18.75 -21.50 46.49
N ALA A 446 17.86 -21.05 45.60
CA ALA A 446 16.39 -21.21 45.67
C ALA A 446 15.81 -21.01 44.25
N GLY A 447 14.75 -21.69 43.79
CA GLY A 447 13.93 -22.70 44.46
C GLY A 447 12.48 -22.70 43.96
N ARG A 448 12.22 -23.09 42.70
CA ARG A 448 10.86 -23.24 42.13
C ARG A 448 10.78 -24.41 41.14
N PRO A 449 9.65 -25.16 41.08
CA PRO A 449 9.58 -26.43 40.36
C PRO A 449 9.20 -26.27 38.86
N PRO A 450 9.60 -27.23 38.00
CA PRO A 450 9.17 -27.29 36.60
C PRO A 450 7.79 -27.96 36.45
N PHE A 451 7.03 -27.57 35.43
CA PHE A 451 5.88 -28.33 34.92
C PHE A 451 6.28 -29.14 33.67
N PRO A 452 5.60 -30.27 33.37
CA PRO A 452 5.98 -31.14 32.25
C PRO A 452 5.68 -30.54 30.88
N GLY A 453 6.50 -30.85 29.88
CA GLY A 453 6.28 -30.44 28.50
C GLY A 453 5.19 -31.25 27.77
N GLN A 454 4.67 -30.68 26.69
CA GLN A 454 3.80 -31.38 25.72
C GLN A 454 4.34 -31.15 24.30
N ALA A 455 4.47 -32.24 23.55
CA ALA A 455 4.77 -32.21 22.11
C ALA A 455 3.45 -32.28 21.31
N PRO A 456 3.39 -31.73 20.08
CA PRO A 456 2.18 -31.78 19.25
C PRO A 456 1.89 -33.21 18.74
N PRO A 457 0.61 -33.63 18.64
CA PRO A 457 0.24 -34.94 18.13
C PRO A 457 0.28 -35.02 16.61
N ALA A 458 0.65 -36.19 16.08
CA ALA A 458 0.55 -36.51 14.64
C ALA A 458 -0.88 -36.94 14.25
N PRO A 459 -1.26 -36.88 12.96
CA PRO A 459 -2.63 -37.19 12.51
C PRO A 459 -2.98 -38.67 12.61
N GLY A 460 -4.08 -39.01 13.32
CA GLY A 460 -4.61 -40.37 13.43
C GLY A 460 -5.74 -40.66 12.44
N SER A 461 -5.65 -41.79 11.73
CA SER A 461 -6.63 -42.26 10.75
C SER A 461 -7.84 -42.99 11.37
N ARG A 462 -9.08 -42.68 10.95
CA ARG A 462 -10.27 -43.53 11.15
C ARG A 462 -11.42 -43.18 10.17
N PRO A 463 -12.51 -43.98 10.05
CA PRO A 463 -12.57 -45.03 9.02
C PRO A 463 -13.74 -44.86 8.03
N ALA A 464 -13.82 -45.76 7.04
CA ALA A 464 -14.92 -45.81 6.07
C ALA A 464 -16.19 -46.48 6.64
N ALA A 465 -17.35 -46.07 6.10
CA ALA A 465 -18.62 -46.79 6.22
C ALA A 465 -19.50 -46.56 4.96
N THR A 466 -20.31 -47.58 4.66
CA THR A 466 -21.41 -47.66 3.68
C THR A 466 -22.29 -46.40 3.56
N GLY A 467 -22.90 -46.07 2.41
CA GLY A 467 -23.01 -46.77 1.12
C GLY A 467 -24.47 -46.88 0.64
N ASN A 468 -24.76 -46.54 -0.62
CA ASN A 468 -26.06 -46.78 -1.27
C ASN A 468 -25.91 -46.74 -2.81
N ALA A 469 -26.60 -47.64 -3.52
CA ALA A 469 -26.73 -47.65 -4.99
C ALA A 469 -28.11 -47.04 -5.39
N ALA A 470 -28.54 -46.88 -6.64
CA ALA A 470 -28.11 -47.37 -7.97
C ALA A 470 -28.67 -46.37 -9.05
N PRO A 471 -28.62 -46.62 -10.38
CA PRO A 471 -27.95 -47.67 -11.16
C PRO A 471 -26.96 -47.11 -12.20
N ALA A 472 -26.36 -48.00 -13.01
CA ALA A 472 -25.32 -47.65 -13.98
C ALA A 472 -25.81 -47.61 -15.44
N GLY A 473 -25.10 -46.84 -16.28
CA GLY A 473 -25.25 -46.84 -17.74
C GLY A 473 -24.23 -45.90 -18.40
N GLY A 474 -23.39 -46.43 -19.29
CA GLY A 474 -22.34 -45.67 -19.99
C GLY A 474 -20.92 -46.19 -19.69
N THR A 475 -20.25 -46.75 -20.70
CA THR A 475 -18.85 -47.17 -20.64
C THR A 475 -17.90 -45.97 -20.78
N PRO A 476 -16.79 -45.91 -20.01
CA PRO A 476 -15.81 -44.83 -20.17
C PRO A 476 -14.96 -45.04 -21.43
N PHE A 477 -14.83 -44.01 -22.26
CA PHE A 477 -13.77 -43.94 -23.26
C PHE A 477 -12.43 -43.63 -22.57
N PRO A 478 -11.32 -44.31 -22.90
CA PRO A 478 -10.00 -43.92 -22.42
C PRO A 478 -9.57 -42.61 -23.10
N ALA A 479 -9.02 -41.68 -22.32
CA ALA A 479 -8.36 -40.50 -22.86
C ALA A 479 -6.98 -40.89 -23.43
N PRO A 480 -6.59 -40.42 -24.63
CA PRO A 480 -5.25 -40.64 -25.15
C PRO A 480 -4.21 -39.79 -24.39
N ASP A 481 -3.03 -40.37 -24.13
CA ASP A 481 -1.96 -39.74 -23.37
C ASP A 481 -1.41 -38.45 -24.02
N ARG A 482 -1.29 -37.38 -23.23
CA ARG A 482 -0.68 -36.12 -23.65
C ARG A 482 0.84 -36.13 -23.50
N THR A 483 1.53 -36.96 -24.29
CA THR A 483 3.01 -36.93 -24.38
C THR A 483 3.52 -37.15 -25.81
N MET A 484 3.75 -36.06 -26.54
CA MET A 484 4.63 -36.02 -27.71
C MET A 484 5.52 -34.78 -27.66
N ALA A 485 6.46 -34.77 -26.71
CA ALA A 485 7.57 -33.81 -26.70
C ALA A 485 8.65 -34.29 -27.68
N MET A 486 8.83 -33.59 -28.80
CA MET A 486 9.88 -33.91 -29.78
C MET A 486 11.28 -33.69 -29.19
N THR A 487 11.88 -34.77 -28.69
CA THR A 487 13.29 -34.84 -28.30
C THR A 487 14.04 -35.67 -29.34
N GLY A 488 14.65 -34.97 -30.30
CA GLY A 488 15.45 -35.59 -31.37
C GLY A 488 16.94 -35.41 -31.15
N GLY A 489 17.62 -36.44 -30.64
CA GLY A 489 19.06 -36.61 -30.89
C GLY A 489 19.28 -36.91 -32.38
N GLY A 490 20.46 -36.70 -32.96
CA GLY A 490 21.76 -36.51 -32.31
C GLY A 490 22.82 -37.34 -33.03
N ALA A 491 22.95 -37.14 -34.35
CA ALA A 491 23.75 -38.00 -35.23
C ALA A 491 24.84 -37.19 -35.97
N ASN A 492 25.95 -36.99 -35.25
CA ASN A 492 27.32 -36.80 -35.75
C ASN A 492 27.52 -36.36 -37.22
N VAL A 493 27.79 -35.06 -37.45
CA VAL A 493 28.50 -34.56 -38.63
C VAL A 493 29.74 -33.80 -38.15
N GLN A 494 30.92 -34.21 -38.62
CA GLN A 494 32.21 -33.69 -38.14
C GLN A 494 32.52 -32.29 -38.69
N SER A 495 33.07 -31.43 -37.83
CA SER A 495 33.49 -30.07 -38.15
C SER A 495 34.83 -30.03 -38.91
N ALA A 496 34.77 -30.18 -40.23
CA ALA A 496 35.94 -30.11 -41.12
C ALA A 496 36.38 -28.66 -41.45
N PHE A 497 36.88 -27.92 -40.44
CA PHE A 497 37.59 -26.65 -40.68
C PHE A 497 39.04 -26.92 -41.12
N GLY A 498 39.24 -27.16 -42.42
CA GLY A 498 40.56 -27.15 -43.06
C GLY A 498 40.90 -25.75 -43.59
N GLY A 499 42.15 -25.31 -43.45
CA GLY A 499 42.59 -23.98 -43.89
C GLY A 499 43.80 -24.00 -44.82
N ALA A 500 44.07 -22.84 -45.43
CA ALA A 500 45.22 -22.53 -46.30
C ALA A 500 45.23 -23.24 -47.69
N PRO A 501 45.99 -22.74 -48.68
CA PRO A 501 46.92 -21.60 -48.66
C PRO A 501 46.55 -20.41 -49.56
N ALA A 502 47.32 -19.33 -49.46
CA ALA A 502 47.22 -18.15 -50.30
C ALA A 502 48.03 -18.27 -51.60
N ALA A 503 47.67 -17.49 -52.62
CA ALA A 503 48.45 -17.26 -53.84
C ALA A 503 48.47 -15.76 -54.19
N THR A 504 49.52 -15.30 -54.87
CA THR A 504 49.90 -13.89 -55.01
C THR A 504 49.61 -13.26 -56.37
N GLY A 505 49.29 -11.96 -56.40
CA GLY A 505 49.67 -11.07 -57.52
C GLY A 505 48.57 -10.13 -58.04
N GLY A 506 48.93 -8.90 -58.43
CA GLY A 506 48.10 -8.03 -59.27
C GLY A 506 47.70 -6.66 -58.68
N VAL A 507 48.56 -5.66 -58.84
CA VAL A 507 48.23 -4.20 -58.89
C VAL A 507 48.45 -3.73 -60.36
N PRO A 508 47.98 -2.56 -60.86
CA PRO A 508 47.67 -1.31 -60.12
C PRO A 508 46.46 -0.45 -60.61
N SER A 509 46.25 0.70 -59.93
CA SER A 509 45.70 2.00 -60.42
C SER A 509 44.32 2.05 -61.12
N ALA A 510 43.43 3.03 -60.90
CA ALA A 510 43.30 4.17 -59.97
C ALA A 510 41.79 4.58 -59.98
N THR A 511 41.22 5.64 -59.40
CA THR A 511 41.65 6.92 -58.76
C THR A 511 40.46 7.35 -57.82
N VAL A 512 40.33 8.47 -57.08
CA VAL A 512 41.00 9.79 -56.94
C VAL A 512 41.05 10.18 -55.43
N ALA A 513 41.85 11.18 -55.08
CA ALA A 513 41.76 11.98 -53.85
C ALA A 513 40.44 12.80 -53.76
N ALA A 514 40.01 13.40 -52.63
CA ALA A 514 40.25 13.16 -51.20
C ALA A 514 39.26 14.01 -50.35
N SER A 515 39.16 13.72 -49.05
CA SER A 515 38.60 14.61 -48.01
C SER A 515 39.48 15.88 -47.83
N PRO A 516 39.08 16.99 -47.15
CA PRO A 516 38.23 16.99 -45.94
C PRO A 516 37.36 18.26 -45.65
N ALA A 517 36.89 18.31 -44.40
CA ALA A 517 36.56 19.49 -43.59
C ALA A 517 35.15 20.12 -43.67
N ALA A 518 34.61 20.35 -42.47
CA ALA A 518 33.27 20.84 -42.18
C ALA A 518 33.06 22.34 -42.45
N ASN A 519 31.80 22.74 -42.67
CA ASN A 519 31.25 23.92 -41.99
C ASN A 519 29.73 23.80 -41.75
N LYS A 520 29.17 24.69 -40.92
CA LYS A 520 27.74 24.76 -40.56
C LYS A 520 26.94 25.61 -41.57
N MET A 521 25.65 25.31 -41.75
CA MET A 521 24.66 26.25 -42.30
C MET A 521 23.28 26.14 -41.58
N PRO A 522 22.45 27.21 -41.59
CA PRO A 522 21.24 27.32 -40.77
C PRO A 522 19.92 27.09 -41.54
N PRO A 523 18.77 26.95 -40.83
CA PRO A 523 17.43 26.97 -41.44
C PRO A 523 16.92 28.38 -41.81
N PRO A 524 15.99 28.51 -42.78
CA PRO A 524 15.39 29.78 -43.22
C PRO A 524 14.24 30.30 -42.31
N PRO A 525 13.71 31.53 -42.52
CA PRO A 525 13.23 32.38 -41.41
C PRO A 525 11.70 32.50 -41.24
N PHE A 526 11.32 32.97 -40.04
CA PHE A 526 9.99 33.53 -39.75
C PHE A 526 9.93 35.03 -40.07
N PRO A 527 8.81 35.55 -40.63
CA PRO A 527 8.44 36.96 -40.53
C PRO A 527 7.67 37.24 -39.22
N GLY A 528 7.85 38.43 -38.64
CA GLY A 528 7.11 38.86 -37.45
C GLY A 528 6.95 40.38 -37.40
N GLY A 529 5.82 40.86 -36.86
CA GLY A 529 5.51 42.29 -36.78
C GLY A 529 4.19 42.62 -36.07
N THR A 530 4.34 43.24 -34.89
CA THR A 530 3.44 44.18 -34.18
C THR A 530 2.20 44.73 -34.90
N GLY A 531 1.05 45.01 -34.25
CA GLY A 531 0.68 44.92 -32.83
C GLY A 531 -0.50 45.87 -32.45
N ALA A 532 -0.80 45.97 -31.14
CA ALA A 532 -1.63 46.99 -30.46
C ALA A 532 -3.19 47.07 -30.66
N ASN A 533 -3.89 46.56 -29.64
CA ASN A 533 -4.96 47.25 -28.86
C ASN A 533 -6.23 47.84 -29.54
N LYS A 534 -7.39 47.19 -29.34
CA LYS A 534 -8.69 47.90 -29.13
C LYS A 534 -9.73 47.05 -28.38
N LYS A 535 -10.60 47.71 -27.60
CA LYS A 535 -11.87 47.19 -27.05
C LYS A 535 -12.97 47.21 -28.13
N PRO A 536 -14.01 46.36 -28.04
CA PRO A 536 -15.32 46.90 -27.67
C PRO A 536 -16.12 45.99 -26.69
N ALA A 537 -17.46 45.99 -26.75
CA ALA A 537 -18.36 45.66 -25.64
C ALA A 537 -19.27 44.42 -25.86
N LYS A 538 -19.72 43.92 -24.71
CA LYS A 538 -20.95 43.19 -24.31
C LYS A 538 -21.98 42.69 -25.37
N ASP A 539 -22.48 41.50 -25.03
CA ASP A 539 -23.84 40.90 -25.21
C ASP A 539 -24.09 39.79 -26.25
N ASP A 540 -24.80 38.79 -25.71
CA ASP A 540 -25.66 37.74 -26.25
C ASP A 540 -25.18 36.68 -27.28
N SER A 541 -24.98 35.48 -26.73
CA SER A 541 -25.77 34.26 -27.01
C SER A 541 -25.71 33.58 -28.39
N GLU A 542 -24.87 32.53 -28.49
CA GLU A 542 -25.19 31.26 -29.20
C GLU A 542 -24.23 30.13 -28.73
N ASP A 543 -24.73 28.90 -28.57
CA ASP A 543 -24.02 27.77 -27.93
C ASP A 543 -23.16 26.92 -28.90
N PRO A 544 -21.84 26.74 -28.67
CA PRO A 544 -21.03 25.77 -29.38
C PRO A 544 -21.05 24.39 -28.71
N THR A 545 -21.68 23.41 -29.35
CA THR A 545 -21.72 22.02 -28.90
C THR A 545 -20.31 21.40 -28.78
N MET A 546 -19.90 21.00 -27.56
CA MET A 546 -18.73 20.13 -27.35
C MET A 546 -19.13 18.76 -26.81
N VAL A 547 -18.62 17.71 -27.46
CA VAL A 547 -18.90 16.31 -27.12
C VAL A 547 -17.84 15.78 -26.15
N ALA A 548 -18.27 15.26 -25.00
CA ALA A 548 -17.41 14.64 -23.98
C ALA A 548 -17.58 13.10 -23.94
N PRO A 549 -16.59 12.33 -23.44
CA PRO A 549 -16.57 10.87 -23.57
C PRO A 549 -17.61 10.13 -22.69
N PRO A 550 -18.04 8.92 -23.08
CA PRO A 550 -19.06 8.16 -22.34
C PRO A 550 -18.50 7.56 -21.04
N GLY A 551 -19.04 7.99 -19.90
CA GLY A 551 -18.62 7.53 -18.57
C GLY A 551 -19.72 7.35 -17.51
N ASP A 552 -20.91 7.95 -17.70
CA ASP A 552 -22.03 7.88 -16.75
C ASP A 552 -23.36 7.63 -17.49
N ALA A 553 -23.68 6.37 -17.75
CA ALA A 553 -24.88 5.97 -18.49
C ALA A 553 -25.61 4.74 -17.89
N LEU A 554 -25.52 4.54 -16.56
CA LEU A 554 -26.28 3.48 -15.86
C LEU A 554 -26.71 3.84 -14.43
N ALA A 555 -26.82 5.14 -14.10
CA ALA A 555 -27.14 5.63 -12.76
C ALA A 555 -28.48 6.41 -12.66
N SER A 556 -29.25 6.51 -13.76
CA SER A 556 -30.40 7.42 -13.88
C SER A 556 -31.70 6.71 -14.29
N ALA A 557 -32.07 5.65 -13.54
CA ALA A 557 -33.29 4.87 -13.78
C ALA A 557 -33.99 4.39 -12.48
N SER A 558 -34.09 5.26 -11.47
CA SER A 558 -35.01 5.06 -10.34
C SER A 558 -35.48 6.39 -9.76
N GLY A 559 -36.69 6.40 -9.18
CA GLY A 559 -37.44 7.61 -8.82
C GLY A 559 -36.92 8.37 -7.60
N ALA A 560 -37.38 9.62 -7.45
CA ALA A 560 -36.82 10.57 -6.50
C ALA A 560 -37.45 10.55 -5.09
N HIS A 561 -36.58 10.49 -4.07
CA HIS A 561 -36.62 11.32 -2.83
C HIS A 561 -37.77 11.08 -1.80
N PRO A 562 -37.74 11.67 -0.58
CA PRO A 562 -36.93 12.81 -0.08
C PRO A 562 -36.09 12.45 1.20
N PRO A 563 -35.81 13.33 2.20
CA PRO A 563 -34.45 13.45 2.75
C PRO A 563 -34.31 13.00 4.23
N ALA A 564 -33.14 13.26 4.82
CA ALA A 564 -32.68 12.72 6.10
C ALA A 564 -33.54 13.06 7.34
N ALA A 565 -33.70 12.07 8.23
CA ALA A 565 -34.05 12.25 9.64
C ALA A 565 -33.39 11.13 10.49
N GLY A 566 -32.89 11.48 11.67
CA GLY A 566 -32.38 10.51 12.65
C GLY A 566 -33.43 10.17 13.70
N ALA A 567 -34.00 8.96 13.64
CA ALA A 567 -34.89 8.40 14.65
C ALA A 567 -34.74 6.88 14.70
N SER A 568 -35.17 6.24 15.79
CA SER A 568 -35.11 4.79 15.97
C SER A 568 -36.07 4.08 14.99
N ALA A 569 -35.52 3.54 13.90
CA ALA A 569 -36.27 2.69 12.99
C ALA A 569 -36.54 1.31 13.64
N ASP A 570 -37.80 0.90 13.70
CA ASP A 570 -38.16 -0.44 14.17
C ASP A 570 -37.55 -1.52 13.26
N PRO A 571 -36.89 -2.56 13.81
CA PRO A 571 -36.26 -3.60 13.00
C PRO A 571 -37.27 -4.36 12.14
N THR A 572 -38.55 -4.40 12.57
CA THR A 572 -39.67 -4.96 11.80
C THR A 572 -39.85 -4.27 10.45
N ALA A 573 -39.69 -2.93 10.38
CA ALA A 573 -39.88 -2.15 9.16
C ALA A 573 -38.73 -2.33 8.16
N GLU A 574 -37.49 -2.53 8.64
CA GLU A 574 -36.37 -2.92 7.76
C GLU A 574 -36.56 -4.34 7.21
N TRP A 575 -37.02 -5.28 8.05
CA TRP A 575 -37.26 -6.68 7.66
C TRP A 575 -38.41 -6.83 6.65
N GLN A 576 -39.44 -5.99 6.72
CA GLN A 576 -40.53 -6.00 5.74
C GLN A 576 -40.03 -5.59 4.34
N LYS A 577 -39.20 -4.55 4.22
CA LYS A 577 -38.61 -4.15 2.93
C LYS A 577 -37.71 -5.24 2.34
N VAL A 578 -36.88 -5.89 3.18
CA VAL A 578 -36.03 -7.02 2.75
C VAL A 578 -36.87 -8.23 2.30
N TYR A 579 -38.06 -8.44 2.86
CA TYR A 579 -39.00 -9.48 2.42
C TYR A 579 -39.66 -9.15 1.07
N GLU A 580 -40.08 -7.90 0.87
CA GLU A 580 -40.63 -7.40 -0.39
C GLU A 580 -39.60 -7.50 -1.53
N ASP A 581 -38.35 -7.08 -1.28
CA ASP A 581 -37.21 -7.27 -2.19
C ASP A 581 -36.97 -8.77 -2.49
N PHE A 582 -37.06 -9.64 -1.47
CA PHE A 582 -36.81 -11.07 -1.64
C PHE A 582 -37.89 -11.77 -2.47
N ILE A 583 -39.16 -11.40 -2.30
CA ILE A 583 -40.25 -11.89 -3.15
C ILE A 583 -40.14 -11.36 -4.58
N ARG A 584 -39.74 -10.08 -4.77
CA ARG A 584 -39.48 -9.53 -6.10
C ARG A 584 -38.37 -10.32 -6.82
N THR A 585 -37.23 -10.51 -6.17
CA THR A 585 -36.11 -11.30 -6.73
C THR A 585 -36.45 -12.76 -6.95
N LYS A 586 -37.26 -13.41 -6.10
CA LYS A 586 -37.76 -14.78 -6.36
C LYS A 586 -38.59 -14.87 -7.64
N LYS A 587 -39.48 -13.90 -7.87
CA LYS A 587 -40.31 -13.83 -9.08
C LYS A 587 -39.46 -13.57 -10.33
N GLU A 588 -38.48 -12.67 -10.24
CA GLU A 588 -37.49 -12.40 -11.30
C GLU A 588 -36.64 -13.66 -11.62
N CYS A 589 -36.37 -14.52 -10.63
CA CYS A 589 -35.67 -15.80 -10.80
C CYS A 589 -36.59 -16.97 -11.23
N GLY A 590 -37.90 -16.75 -11.40
CA GLY A 590 -38.86 -17.81 -11.76
C GLY A 590 -39.10 -18.87 -10.69
N GLU A 591 -38.74 -18.61 -9.42
CA GLU A 591 -38.96 -19.56 -8.32
C GLU A 591 -40.39 -19.44 -7.74
N PRO A 592 -41.04 -20.57 -7.37
CA PRO A 592 -42.34 -20.52 -6.71
C PRO A 592 -42.25 -19.78 -5.35
N THR A 593 -43.21 -18.88 -5.11
CA THR A 593 -43.32 -18.09 -3.89
C THR A 593 -44.31 -18.66 -2.88
N ASP A 594 -45.10 -19.66 -3.26
CA ASP A 594 -46.23 -20.14 -2.48
C ASP A 594 -45.80 -20.83 -1.18
N GLY A 595 -46.39 -20.39 -0.07
CA GLY A 595 -46.08 -20.88 1.28
C GLY A 595 -44.99 -20.09 2.04
N LEU A 596 -44.28 -19.17 1.38
CA LEU A 596 -43.41 -18.20 2.05
C LEU A 596 -44.28 -17.07 2.65
N THR A 597 -44.31 -16.97 3.98
CA THR A 597 -45.01 -15.90 4.70
C THR A 597 -44.02 -15.04 5.47
N PHE A 598 -44.39 -13.77 5.70
CA PHE A 598 -43.53 -12.79 6.40
C PHE A 598 -43.09 -13.30 7.78
N GLU A 599 -43.97 -13.92 8.54
CA GLU A 599 -43.66 -14.49 9.87
C GLU A 599 -42.56 -15.57 9.83
N LYS A 600 -42.62 -16.50 8.86
CA LYS A 600 -41.61 -17.55 8.68
C LYS A 600 -40.26 -16.94 8.25
N PHE A 601 -40.30 -15.93 7.40
CA PHE A 601 -39.13 -15.19 6.94
C PHE A 601 -38.49 -14.39 8.08
N GLN A 602 -39.29 -13.66 8.86
CA GLN A 602 -38.90 -12.91 10.05
C GLN A 602 -38.28 -13.82 11.12
N GLY A 603 -38.90 -14.98 11.39
CA GLY A 603 -38.35 -15.99 12.30
C GLY A 603 -36.99 -16.54 11.84
N THR A 604 -36.74 -16.58 10.53
CA THR A 604 -35.47 -17.01 9.93
C THR A 604 -34.41 -15.90 10.03
N LEU A 605 -34.77 -14.64 9.69
CA LEU A 605 -33.89 -13.48 9.83
C LEU A 605 -33.47 -13.26 11.29
N LYS A 606 -34.41 -13.39 12.25
CA LYS A 606 -34.12 -13.26 13.68
C LYS A 606 -33.08 -14.30 14.15
N LYS A 607 -33.29 -15.59 13.83
CA LYS A 607 -32.32 -16.66 14.13
C LYS A 607 -30.95 -16.41 13.49
N ASN A 608 -30.92 -15.95 12.24
CA ASN A 608 -29.67 -15.67 11.52
C ASN A 608 -28.92 -14.48 12.15
N ARG A 609 -29.62 -13.38 12.46
CA ARG A 609 -29.10 -12.22 13.19
C ARG A 609 -28.49 -12.65 14.52
N ASP A 610 -29.25 -13.37 15.35
CA ASP A 610 -28.85 -13.71 16.71
C ASP A 610 -27.61 -14.62 16.70
N ALA A 611 -27.50 -15.55 15.73
CA ALA A 611 -26.31 -16.35 15.51
C ALA A 611 -25.08 -15.54 15.04
N LEU A 612 -25.25 -14.53 14.18
CA LEU A 612 -24.16 -13.64 13.77
C LEU A 612 -23.71 -12.72 14.92
N MET A 613 -24.65 -12.20 15.72
CA MET A 613 -24.34 -11.38 16.90
C MET A 613 -23.53 -12.19 17.91
N GLN A 614 -23.91 -13.44 18.18
CA GLN A 614 -23.18 -14.35 19.08
C GLN A 614 -21.78 -14.71 18.55
N ARG A 615 -21.62 -14.90 17.22
CA ARG A 615 -20.33 -15.30 16.62
C ARG A 615 -19.34 -14.16 16.37
N HIS A 616 -19.82 -12.93 16.15
CA HIS A 616 -18.98 -11.81 15.72
C HIS A 616 -18.98 -10.59 16.65
N GLY A 617 -19.80 -10.60 17.71
CA GLY A 617 -19.85 -9.54 18.73
C GLY A 617 -20.42 -8.20 18.23
N CYS A 618 -21.21 -8.23 17.16
CA CYS A 618 -21.73 -7.02 16.51
C CYS A 618 -23.08 -6.59 17.11
N LYS A 619 -23.30 -5.28 17.27
CA LYS A 619 -24.55 -4.72 17.83
C LYS A 619 -25.73 -4.76 16.83
N ARG A 620 -25.44 -4.75 15.53
CA ARG A 620 -26.42 -4.61 14.45
C ARG A 620 -26.00 -5.43 13.22
N VAL A 621 -26.98 -5.93 12.46
CA VAL A 621 -26.76 -6.71 11.23
C VAL A 621 -27.75 -6.21 10.18
N LYS A 622 -27.26 -5.81 9.00
CA LYS A 622 -28.09 -5.40 7.86
C LYS A 622 -28.21 -6.56 6.87
N PHE A 623 -29.40 -6.79 6.33
CA PHE A 623 -29.65 -7.81 5.32
C PHE A 623 -29.84 -7.17 3.94
N SER A 624 -29.39 -7.85 2.89
CA SER A 624 -29.55 -7.46 1.49
C SER A 624 -29.80 -8.68 0.61
N VAL A 625 -30.75 -8.58 -0.31
CA VAL A 625 -31.05 -9.64 -1.30
C VAL A 625 -30.05 -9.56 -2.46
N TYR A 626 -29.68 -10.72 -3.01
CA TYR A 626 -28.86 -10.83 -4.22
C TYR A 626 -29.18 -12.14 -4.97
N VAL A 627 -28.90 -12.21 -6.27
CA VAL A 627 -29.02 -13.45 -7.05
C VAL A 627 -27.71 -14.22 -7.00
N LYS A 628 -27.78 -15.54 -6.77
CA LYS A 628 -26.64 -16.48 -6.86
C LYS A 628 -27.11 -17.74 -7.56
N GLU A 629 -26.37 -18.20 -8.58
CA GLU A 629 -26.70 -19.42 -9.35
C GLU A 629 -28.16 -19.45 -9.86
N GLY A 630 -28.69 -18.28 -10.27
CA GLY A 630 -30.07 -18.13 -10.74
C GLY A 630 -31.15 -18.18 -9.63
N ARG A 631 -30.76 -18.08 -8.36
CA ARG A 631 -31.67 -18.17 -7.19
C ARG A 631 -31.56 -16.98 -6.26
N ALA A 632 -32.68 -16.59 -5.65
CA ALA A 632 -32.74 -15.49 -4.70
C ALA A 632 -32.05 -15.87 -3.37
N SER A 633 -31.04 -15.11 -2.98
CA SER A 633 -30.21 -15.34 -1.79
C SER A 633 -30.17 -14.10 -0.88
N LEU A 634 -29.90 -14.31 0.41
CA LEU A 634 -29.76 -13.25 1.40
C LEU A 634 -28.31 -13.15 1.89
N LYS A 635 -27.76 -11.94 1.90
CA LYS A 635 -26.45 -11.61 2.48
C LYS A 635 -26.67 -10.82 3.77
N ALA A 636 -26.15 -11.34 4.88
CA ALA A 636 -26.08 -10.64 6.15
C ALA A 636 -24.74 -9.91 6.26
N THR A 637 -24.77 -8.61 6.52
CA THR A 637 -23.57 -7.79 6.74
C THR A 637 -23.59 -7.25 8.16
N PRO A 638 -22.63 -7.63 9.04
CA PRO A 638 -22.55 -7.06 10.37
C PRO A 638 -22.16 -5.59 10.30
N VAL A 639 -22.89 -4.74 11.02
CA VAL A 639 -22.54 -3.34 11.21
C VAL A 639 -21.76 -3.24 12.53
N ARG A 640 -20.50 -2.84 12.43
CA ARG A 640 -19.70 -2.36 13.57
C ARG A 640 -19.85 -0.85 13.62
N ASP A 641 -20.37 -0.37 14.75
CA ASP A 641 -20.30 1.02 15.21
C ASP A 641 -19.14 1.13 16.22
#